data_AF-A0A3B1C936-F1
#
_entry.id   AF-A0A3B1C936-F1
#
_cell.length_a   1.000
_cell.length_b   1.000
_cell.length_c   1.000
_cell.angle_alpha   90.00
_cell.angle_beta   90.00
_cell.angle_gamma   90.00
#
_symmetry.space_group_name_H-M   'P 1'
#
loop_
_entity.id
_entity.type
_entity.pdbx_description
1 polymer ?
#
loop_
_entity_poly.entity_id
_entity_poly.type
_entity_poly.pdbx_seq_one_letter_code
_entity_poly.pdbx_strand_id
1 'polypeptide(L)'
;MKCCNRYLLFMLLFFSMALQATPVSDIANTVHNLSSSGPGTVTATSESQICVFCHTPHDAEQVPAAPLWNRSLSGNTYTPYTSASMDAVGLNQPGGSSKLCLSCHDGTLALGAVNVLNGQSKVNIAMSGTSTTGGMPPGSGTQTGFTRNLGTNLTNDHPVSFPYDSTLASTDGELRDPALVSHIGNRVAGVRPPLVPLENGQLQCVSCHDPHIRDSNSAVNIKFLRLNRLQVSNPLGGNFDRNNDIICLACHDKLGQAWSMSAHANQTVADEIYSDTAAAQRDFPAGTQVWEAACLNCHDTHTVQGARRLLREGTDSLSRPKSGGNSAIEETCYQCHSSDGSVLLGQGGAGFPVPDIKTDFTSTRHMPITSADQPAGVEVHDITDADFSETTLLLGKGNAQNRHVECTDCHNPHRLMKNQLFNGSAGNTVGTHQHSATVQHSNIASGVLRGSRGVEPTYGSSTWGSVPSSYIVKQGDGGLGASTAVSSAHVTREYQVCLKCHSDYAYDIPPTLGDAGGGTPSGTNGLLQFTNQAMEFQAPVSDLGEPGGNHRGWHPVLGPTGRTAAVRGTTPSIFLAPFSDASGTNIGNQTMYCSDCHGSATANGTSEPSGGPDGAPWGPHGSTKDFILKGDWNNGTGTGQQDDLCFKCHNYDDYANPNNTAPKTSGFRASSSSGGMCGISYKSTNLHIGHARRIGRMECSWCHAAVPHGWKNKALLVDISQEGGRAPYSSAPYYMQAMLGGGGAVNWKSSGNWTSSDCGGVSWMGRSCSNPP
;
A
#
# COMPACT_ATOMS: atom_id res chain seq x y z
N MET A 1 -39.84 -33.60 37.97
CA MET A 1 -39.51 -33.52 39.41
C MET A 1 -38.34 -32.54 39.58
N LYS A 2 -38.60 -31.38 40.21
CA LYS A 2 -37.81 -30.61 41.22
C LYS A 2 -36.27 -30.66 41.14
N CYS A 3 -35.44 -29.63 41.35
CA CYS A 3 -35.50 -28.19 41.67
C CYS A 3 -34.04 -27.70 41.86
N CYS A 4 -33.74 -26.42 41.55
CA CYS A 4 -32.72 -25.51 42.19
C CYS A 4 -31.22 -25.90 42.19
N ASN A 5 -30.20 -25.01 42.10
CA ASN A 5 -30.15 -23.56 42.30
C ASN A 5 -28.83 -22.94 41.72
N ARG A 6 -28.97 -21.76 41.09
CA ARG A 6 -28.17 -20.52 41.21
C ARG A 6 -26.63 -20.54 41.31
N TYR A 7 -25.99 -19.92 40.31
CA TYR A 7 -25.14 -18.73 40.49
C TYR A 7 -25.29 -17.80 39.26
N LEU A 8 -26.08 -16.73 39.39
CA LEU A 8 -26.03 -15.59 38.47
C LEU A 8 -24.95 -14.63 39.00
N LEU A 9 -23.83 -14.54 38.29
CA LEU A 9 -22.92 -13.40 38.41
C LEU A 9 -23.52 -12.26 37.58
N PHE A 10 -24.00 -11.21 38.24
CA PHE A 10 -24.39 -9.96 37.58
C PHE A 10 -23.12 -9.29 37.06
N MET A 11 -22.80 -9.49 35.79
CA MET A 11 -21.81 -8.68 35.07
C MET A 11 -22.50 -7.35 34.75
N LEU A 12 -22.25 -6.32 35.55
CA LEU A 12 -22.61 -4.94 35.25
C LEU A 12 -21.81 -4.51 34.00
N LEU A 13 -22.42 -4.68 32.83
CA LEU A 13 -22.05 -3.97 31.62
C LEU A 13 -22.20 -2.47 31.91
N PHE A 14 -21.08 -1.81 32.23
CA PHE A 14 -20.99 -0.35 32.13
C PHE A 14 -21.09 -0.01 30.64
N PHE A 15 -22.33 0.15 30.15
CA PHE A 15 -22.59 0.93 28.96
C PHE A 15 -22.24 2.38 29.34
N SER A 16 -21.03 2.81 29.04
CA SER A 16 -20.67 4.22 29.00
C SER A 16 -21.52 4.85 27.89
N MET A 17 -22.73 5.31 28.22
CA MET A 17 -23.43 6.26 27.37
C MET A 17 -22.57 7.53 27.33
N ALA A 18 -21.78 7.67 26.27
CA ALA A 18 -21.19 8.95 25.93
C ALA A 18 -22.37 9.92 25.69
N LEU A 19 -22.62 10.82 26.64
CA LEU A 19 -23.48 11.97 26.38
C LEU A 19 -22.84 12.72 25.21
N GLN A 20 -23.51 12.71 24.06
CA GLN A 20 -23.11 13.52 22.90
C GLN A 20 -23.25 14.99 23.29
N ALA A 21 -22.12 15.60 23.64
CA ALA A 21 -22.00 17.03 23.86
C ALA A 21 -22.16 17.74 22.51
N THR A 22 -22.79 18.91 22.53
CA THR A 22 -23.16 19.67 21.32
C THR A 22 -22.37 20.97 21.25
N PRO A 23 -21.98 21.44 20.05
CA PRO A 23 -21.34 22.74 19.92
C PRO A 23 -22.23 23.87 20.44
N VAL A 24 -21.68 24.72 21.30
CA VAL A 24 -22.32 25.91 21.86
C VAL A 24 -21.57 27.16 21.41
N SER A 25 -22.32 28.24 21.13
CA SER A 25 -21.74 29.55 20.83
C SER A 25 -21.32 30.24 22.13
N ASP A 26 -20.02 30.26 22.40
CA ASP A 26 -19.45 30.72 23.67
C ASP A 26 -18.00 31.18 23.48
N ILE A 27 -17.81 32.24 22.67
CA ILE A 27 -16.50 32.81 22.36
C ILE A 27 -15.68 33.13 23.62
N ALA A 28 -16.33 33.56 24.70
CA ALA A 28 -15.68 33.91 25.97
C ALA A 28 -14.85 32.78 26.57
N ASN A 29 -15.26 31.52 26.33
CA ASN A 29 -14.57 30.33 26.82
C ASN A 29 -13.83 29.57 25.71
N THR A 30 -13.45 30.26 24.64
CA THR A 30 -12.56 29.74 23.58
C THR A 30 -11.18 30.37 23.68
N VAL A 31 -10.16 29.74 23.08
CA VAL A 31 -8.82 30.36 22.98
C VAL A 31 -8.77 31.56 22.03
N HIS A 32 -9.86 31.84 21.30
CA HIS A 32 -10.04 33.07 20.52
C HIS A 32 -10.54 34.25 21.37
N ASN A 33 -10.89 34.03 22.65
CA ASN A 33 -10.97 35.12 23.61
C ASN A 33 -9.54 35.58 23.94
N LEU A 34 -9.04 36.57 23.20
CA LEU A 34 -7.72 37.15 23.39
C LEU A 34 -7.69 38.23 24.49
N SER A 35 -8.81 38.50 25.17
CA SER A 35 -8.83 39.42 26.31
C SER A 35 -8.02 38.87 27.49
N SER A 36 -7.82 39.69 28.52
CA SER A 36 -7.19 39.30 29.78
C SER A 36 -7.94 38.20 30.55
N SER A 37 -9.16 37.86 30.13
CA SER A 37 -9.99 36.78 30.71
C SER A 37 -9.96 35.48 29.90
N GLY A 38 -9.22 35.46 28.79
CA GLY A 38 -9.15 34.32 27.89
C GLY A 38 -8.62 33.04 28.55
N PRO A 39 -9.14 31.85 28.20
CA PRO A 39 -8.64 30.57 28.70
C PRO A 39 -7.36 30.09 28.00
N GLY A 40 -6.93 30.76 26.92
CA GLY A 40 -5.75 30.41 26.14
C GLY A 40 -4.43 30.88 26.76
N THR A 41 -3.32 30.46 26.17
CA THR A 41 -1.97 30.92 26.55
C THR A 41 -1.61 32.28 25.95
N VAL A 42 -2.36 32.73 24.93
CA VAL A 42 -2.21 34.02 24.27
C VAL A 42 -3.34 34.93 24.70
N THR A 43 -3.03 35.95 25.50
CA THR A 43 -4.03 36.86 26.08
C THR A 43 -3.47 38.28 26.19
N ALA A 44 -4.36 39.27 26.20
CA ALA A 44 -4.00 40.63 26.52
C ALA A 44 -3.60 40.76 27.99
N THR A 45 -2.63 41.63 28.28
CA THR A 45 -2.17 41.83 29.65
C THR A 45 -3.21 42.54 30.52
N SER A 46 -4.10 43.33 29.92
CA SER A 46 -5.09 44.14 30.65
C SER A 46 -6.38 44.45 29.91
N GLU A 47 -6.45 44.29 28.59
CA GLU A 47 -7.69 44.58 27.83
C GLU A 47 -8.74 43.51 28.11
N SER A 48 -9.95 43.92 28.50
CA SER A 48 -11.03 43.02 28.93
C SER A 48 -12.11 42.79 27.87
N GLN A 49 -12.18 43.63 26.83
CA GLN A 49 -13.15 43.46 25.77
C GLN A 49 -12.78 42.26 24.88
N ILE A 50 -13.73 41.35 24.68
CA ILE A 50 -13.48 40.10 23.95
C ILE A 50 -13.44 40.34 22.45
N CYS A 51 -14.40 41.10 21.92
CA CYS A 51 -14.60 41.21 20.48
C CYS A 51 -13.65 42.19 19.79
N VAL A 52 -12.99 43.10 20.52
CA VAL A 52 -12.19 44.19 19.92
C VAL A 52 -10.99 43.69 19.12
N PHE A 53 -10.50 42.48 19.38
CA PHE A 53 -9.42 41.89 18.59
C PHE A 53 -9.84 41.51 17.17
N CYS A 54 -11.15 41.34 16.93
CA CYS A 54 -11.69 40.84 15.67
C CYS A 54 -12.67 41.83 15.03
N HIS A 55 -13.55 42.45 15.82
CA HIS A 55 -14.67 43.25 15.35
C HIS A 55 -14.63 44.68 15.88
N THR A 56 -15.05 45.62 15.03
CA THR A 56 -15.24 47.04 15.38
C THR A 56 -16.54 47.55 14.78
N PRO A 57 -17.30 48.41 15.47
CA PRO A 57 -18.49 49.02 14.87
C PRO A 57 -18.18 50.10 13.82
N HIS A 58 -16.98 50.67 13.81
CA HIS A 58 -16.57 51.77 12.91
C HIS A 58 -15.10 51.62 12.48
N ASP A 59 -14.70 52.27 11.39
CA ASP A 59 -13.36 52.19 10.80
C ASP A 59 -12.87 50.74 10.61
N ALA A 60 -13.83 49.88 10.26
CA ALA A 60 -13.55 48.50 9.90
C ALA A 60 -12.73 48.45 8.61
N GLU A 61 -11.85 47.45 8.56
CA GLU A 61 -11.13 47.12 7.34
C GLU A 61 -12.13 46.81 6.21
N GLN A 62 -11.90 47.39 5.03
CA GLN A 62 -12.84 47.30 3.93
C GLN A 62 -12.65 45.98 3.16
N VAL A 63 -13.29 44.93 3.67
CA VAL A 63 -13.24 43.58 3.08
C VAL A 63 -14.60 43.25 2.46
N PRO A 64 -14.67 42.93 1.15
CA PRO A 64 -15.93 42.59 0.50
C PRO A 64 -16.67 41.44 1.18
N ALA A 65 -17.97 41.61 1.43
CA ALA A 65 -18.86 40.60 2.03
C ALA A 65 -18.42 40.03 3.39
N ALA A 66 -17.53 40.73 4.11
CA ALA A 66 -17.04 40.33 5.42
C ALA A 66 -17.72 41.12 6.56
N PRO A 67 -17.76 40.55 7.79
CA PRO A 67 -18.13 41.30 8.98
C PRO A 67 -17.19 42.49 9.20
N LEU A 68 -17.63 43.48 9.97
CA LEU A 68 -16.79 44.61 10.36
C LEU A 68 -15.55 44.10 11.11
N TRP A 69 -14.37 44.22 10.49
CA TRP A 69 -13.12 43.63 10.95
C TRP A 69 -12.18 44.70 11.52
N ASN A 70 -11.68 44.49 12.74
CA ASN A 70 -10.88 45.48 13.47
C ASN A 70 -9.37 45.29 13.31
N ARG A 71 -8.91 44.71 12.22
CA ARG A 71 -7.48 44.52 11.96
C ARG A 71 -7.17 44.83 10.52
N SER A 72 -5.97 45.34 10.29
CA SER A 72 -5.43 45.47 8.94
C SER A 72 -5.24 44.09 8.30
N LEU A 73 -5.34 44.01 6.97
CA LEU A 73 -5.00 42.81 6.23
C LEU A 73 -3.55 42.83 5.78
N SER A 74 -2.91 41.66 5.74
CA SER A 74 -1.58 41.51 5.16
C SER A 74 -1.61 41.79 3.65
N GLY A 75 -0.69 42.64 3.18
CA GLY A 75 -0.46 42.89 1.76
C GLY A 75 0.41 41.82 1.09
N ASN A 76 0.86 40.81 1.83
CA ASN A 76 1.71 39.75 1.30
C ASN A 76 0.96 38.85 0.32
N THR A 77 1.72 38.28 -0.60
CA THR A 77 1.26 37.23 -1.52
C THR A 77 1.41 35.86 -0.86
N TYR A 78 0.36 35.06 -0.93
CA TYR A 78 0.32 33.69 -0.45
C TYR A 78 0.65 32.73 -1.59
N THR A 79 1.25 31.60 -1.24
CA THR A 79 1.45 30.46 -2.15
C THR A 79 0.41 29.40 -1.80
N PRO A 80 -0.69 29.27 -2.55
CA PRO A 80 -1.73 28.29 -2.24
C PRO A 80 -1.27 26.85 -2.46
N TYR A 81 -2.02 25.92 -1.89
CA TYR A 81 -1.89 24.49 -2.13
C TYR A 81 -2.09 24.13 -3.61
N THR A 82 -1.28 23.19 -4.09
CA THR A 82 -1.41 22.58 -5.42
C THR A 82 -1.07 21.10 -5.34
N SER A 83 -1.79 20.26 -6.09
CA SER A 83 -1.51 18.83 -6.23
C SER A 83 -1.93 18.37 -7.61
N ALA A 84 -1.28 17.35 -8.16
CA ALA A 84 -1.76 16.71 -9.40
C ALA A 84 -3.07 15.96 -9.20
N SER A 85 -3.37 15.55 -7.95
CA SER A 85 -4.61 14.89 -7.54
C SER A 85 -5.71 15.88 -7.10
N MET A 86 -5.65 17.14 -7.52
CA MET A 86 -6.63 18.16 -7.15
C MET A 86 -7.30 18.72 -8.41
N ASP A 87 -8.62 18.54 -8.50
CA ASP A 87 -9.43 19.07 -9.62
C ASP A 87 -9.93 20.51 -9.38
N ALA A 88 -9.80 21.02 -8.15
CA ALA A 88 -10.17 22.39 -7.83
C ALA A 88 -9.28 23.38 -8.60
N VAL A 89 -9.91 24.26 -9.37
CA VAL A 89 -9.24 25.33 -10.13
C VAL A 89 -9.59 26.70 -9.56
N GLY A 90 -8.82 27.73 -9.94
CA GLY A 90 -9.10 29.10 -9.54
C GLY A 90 -8.75 29.44 -8.09
N LEU A 91 -7.82 28.69 -7.48
CA LEU A 91 -7.18 29.01 -6.21
C LEU A 91 -6.32 30.28 -6.40
N ASN A 92 -6.98 31.43 -6.31
CA ASN A 92 -6.31 32.73 -6.31
C ASN A 92 -5.77 33.06 -4.91
N GLN A 93 -5.36 34.30 -4.70
CA GLN A 93 -5.03 34.78 -3.35
C GLN A 93 -6.21 34.58 -2.39
N PRO A 94 -5.97 34.16 -1.13
CA PRO A 94 -7.02 34.01 -0.14
C PRO A 94 -7.87 35.27 -0.01
N GLY A 95 -9.19 35.09 -0.05
CA GLY A 95 -10.18 36.16 0.00
C GLY A 95 -11.20 35.95 1.13
N GLY A 96 -12.20 36.84 1.19
CA GLY A 96 -13.33 36.74 2.11
C GLY A 96 -12.92 36.50 3.56
N SER A 97 -13.65 35.62 4.25
CA SER A 97 -13.36 35.24 5.64
C SER A 97 -12.02 34.54 5.85
N SER A 98 -11.48 33.80 4.87
CA SER A 98 -10.16 33.16 4.99
C SER A 98 -9.05 34.20 5.17
N LYS A 99 -9.15 35.33 4.46
CA LYS A 99 -8.20 36.44 4.59
C LYS A 99 -8.26 37.10 5.98
N LEU A 100 -9.43 37.11 6.63
CA LEU A 100 -9.57 37.59 8.01
C LEU A 100 -8.83 36.67 8.98
N CYS A 101 -9.00 35.35 8.86
CA CYS A 101 -8.28 34.37 9.67
C CYS A 101 -6.76 34.52 9.50
N LEU A 102 -6.30 34.66 8.25
CA LEU A 102 -4.88 34.84 7.93
C LEU A 102 -4.30 36.14 8.50
N SER A 103 -5.08 37.20 8.72
CA SER A 103 -4.59 38.43 9.41
C SER A 103 -4.08 38.20 10.84
N CYS A 104 -4.34 37.02 11.41
CA CYS A 104 -3.74 36.54 12.66
C CYS A 104 -2.81 35.34 12.42
N HIS A 105 -3.25 34.38 11.60
CA HIS A 105 -2.60 33.08 11.45
C HIS A 105 -1.43 33.06 10.47
N ASP A 106 -1.27 34.08 9.63
CA ASP A 106 -0.09 34.19 8.75
C ASP A 106 1.17 34.68 9.48
N GLY A 107 1.04 35.08 10.75
CA GLY A 107 2.15 35.53 11.59
C GLY A 107 2.79 36.87 11.18
N THR A 108 2.23 37.56 10.18
CA THR A 108 2.80 38.80 9.62
C THR A 108 2.43 40.04 10.43
N LEU A 109 1.34 39.97 11.19
CA LEU A 109 0.83 41.06 12.01
C LEU A 109 0.84 40.68 13.49
N ALA A 110 1.11 41.66 14.35
CA ALA A 110 0.98 41.46 15.80
C ALA A 110 -0.47 41.18 16.18
N LEU A 111 -0.70 40.24 17.10
CA LEU A 111 -2.05 39.85 17.54
C LEU A 111 -2.76 40.98 18.29
N GLY A 112 -2.01 41.85 18.96
CA GLY A 112 -2.55 43.05 19.63
C GLY A 112 -2.86 44.22 18.71
N ALA A 113 -2.43 44.20 17.44
CA ALA A 113 -2.62 45.31 16.52
C ALA A 113 -4.06 45.38 16.01
N VAL A 114 -4.81 46.37 16.46
CA VAL A 114 -6.21 46.61 16.09
C VAL A 114 -6.39 47.99 15.44
N ASN A 115 -7.35 48.09 14.52
CA ASN A 115 -7.63 49.33 13.78
C ASN A 115 -8.17 50.43 14.70
N VAL A 116 -9.06 50.09 15.64
CA VAL A 116 -9.64 51.02 16.62
C VAL A 116 -9.80 50.38 18.00
N LEU A 117 -9.48 51.11 19.06
CA LEU A 117 -9.83 50.76 20.44
C LEU A 117 -10.14 52.04 21.23
N ASN A 118 -11.31 52.10 21.89
CA ASN A 118 -11.72 53.24 22.73
C ASN A 118 -11.58 54.61 22.02
N GLY A 119 -11.91 54.66 20.72
CA GLY A 119 -11.83 55.86 19.89
C GLY A 119 -10.42 56.25 19.44
N GLN A 120 -9.39 55.47 19.80
CA GLN A 120 -8.03 55.63 19.29
C GLN A 120 -7.81 54.73 18.07
N SER A 121 -7.16 55.24 17.04
CA SER A 121 -6.84 54.47 15.83
C SER A 121 -5.46 53.79 15.93
N LYS A 122 -5.30 52.65 15.25
CA LYS A 122 -4.04 51.88 15.12
C LYS A 122 -3.41 51.56 16.47
N VAL A 123 -4.19 50.96 17.36
CA VAL A 123 -3.75 50.61 18.71
C VAL A 123 -3.06 49.25 18.69
N ASN A 124 -1.96 49.13 19.44
CA ASN A 124 -1.34 47.84 19.71
C ASN A 124 -1.56 47.45 21.18
N ILE A 125 -2.50 46.55 21.41
CA ILE A 125 -2.81 46.00 22.73
C ILE A 125 -1.62 45.17 23.19
N ALA A 126 -1.17 45.36 24.43
CA ALA A 126 -0.11 44.55 24.99
C ALA A 126 -0.59 43.10 25.21
N MET A 127 0.15 42.14 24.66
CA MET A 127 -0.17 40.71 24.68
C MET A 127 0.90 39.91 25.42
N SER A 128 0.48 38.78 25.99
CA SER A 128 1.34 37.72 26.52
C SER A 128 1.23 36.46 25.65
N GLY A 129 2.25 35.60 25.68
CA GLY A 129 2.25 34.31 24.98
C GLY A 129 2.38 34.37 23.45
N THR A 130 2.61 35.55 22.87
CA THR A 130 2.83 35.73 21.43
C THR A 130 4.22 35.30 20.99
N SER A 131 4.46 35.24 19.68
CA SER A 131 5.82 35.14 19.14
C SER A 131 6.68 36.36 19.54
N THR A 132 7.99 36.28 19.26
CA THR A 132 8.94 37.39 19.47
C THR A 132 8.60 38.66 18.70
N THR A 133 7.83 38.55 17.62
CA THR A 133 7.33 39.68 16.81
C THR A 133 5.95 40.17 17.25
N GLY A 134 5.37 39.58 18.31
CA GLY A 134 4.00 39.86 18.75
C GLY A 134 2.92 39.11 17.96
N GLY A 135 3.31 38.29 16.97
CA GLY A 135 2.41 37.51 16.12
C GLY A 135 2.02 36.15 16.74
N MET A 136 1.42 35.29 15.92
CA MET A 136 1.04 33.93 16.32
C MET A 136 2.27 33.12 16.77
N PRO A 137 2.27 32.52 17.97
CA PRO A 137 3.37 31.69 18.42
C PRO A 137 3.56 30.47 17.50
N PRO A 138 4.80 30.06 17.23
CA PRO A 138 5.09 28.99 16.27
C PRO A 138 4.77 27.57 16.79
N GLY A 139 4.39 27.41 18.06
CA GLY A 139 4.16 26.10 18.66
C GLY A 139 5.42 25.23 18.61
N SER A 140 5.30 24.01 18.09
CA SER A 140 6.43 23.08 17.89
C SER A 140 7.36 23.47 16.74
N GLY A 141 7.08 24.56 16.01
CA GLY A 141 7.90 25.07 14.91
C GLY A 141 7.06 25.36 13.66
N THR A 142 7.40 26.43 12.94
CA THR A 142 6.62 26.93 11.79
C THR A 142 6.57 26.01 10.57
N GLN A 143 7.39 24.97 10.54
CA GLN A 143 7.40 23.97 9.46
C GLN A 143 6.77 22.64 9.87
N THR A 144 6.30 22.51 11.11
CA THR A 144 5.65 21.30 11.62
C THR A 144 4.15 21.34 11.38
N GLY A 145 3.47 20.20 11.37
CA GLY A 145 1.99 20.16 11.37
C GLY A 145 1.33 20.61 12.68
N PHE A 146 2.14 20.91 13.70
CA PHE A 146 1.69 21.30 15.04
C PHE A 146 1.82 22.80 15.29
N THR A 147 1.89 23.60 14.22
CA THR A 147 1.85 25.05 14.29
C THR A 147 0.49 25.61 13.88
N ARG A 148 0.14 26.78 14.42
CA ARG A 148 -1.00 27.59 13.93
C ARG A 148 -0.55 28.91 13.33
N ASN A 149 0.77 29.09 13.19
CA ASN A 149 1.38 30.14 12.38
C ASN A 149 1.62 29.56 10.98
N LEU A 150 0.63 29.71 10.10
CA LEU A 150 0.60 29.16 8.74
C LEU A 150 1.55 29.92 7.80
N GLY A 151 1.94 31.15 8.15
CA GLY A 151 2.73 31.97 7.25
C GLY A 151 1.99 32.35 5.96
N THR A 152 2.76 32.69 4.93
CA THR A 152 2.26 32.97 3.59
C THR A 152 2.45 31.81 2.62
N ASN A 153 3.14 30.75 3.04
CA ASN A 153 3.26 29.52 2.27
C ASN A 153 2.18 28.55 2.75
N LEU A 154 1.14 28.37 1.96
CA LEU A 154 -0.01 27.50 2.27
C LEU A 154 0.06 26.18 1.49
N THR A 155 1.24 25.78 1.03
CA THR A 155 1.44 24.55 0.23
C THR A 155 1.24 23.27 1.04
N ASN A 156 1.18 23.37 2.36
CA ASN A 156 0.92 22.30 3.32
C ASN A 156 -0.46 22.44 4.00
N ASP A 157 -1.30 23.35 3.53
CA ASP A 157 -2.63 23.60 4.10
C ASP A 157 -3.75 23.16 3.16
N HIS A 158 -4.87 22.72 3.72
CA HIS A 158 -6.06 22.40 2.93
C HIS A 158 -6.48 23.63 2.12
N PRO A 159 -6.74 23.48 0.81
CA PRO A 159 -7.08 24.62 -0.03
C PRO A 159 -8.36 25.32 0.45
N VAL A 160 -8.38 26.63 0.30
CA VAL A 160 -9.52 27.52 0.59
C VAL A 160 -9.59 28.62 -0.48
N SER A 161 -10.67 29.40 -0.47
CA SER A 161 -10.92 30.49 -1.42
C SER A 161 -11.02 30.04 -2.89
N PHE A 162 -11.56 28.84 -3.13
CA PHE A 162 -11.86 28.32 -4.47
C PHE A 162 -13.37 28.01 -4.62
N PRO A 163 -13.92 28.04 -5.84
CA PRO A 163 -15.32 27.67 -6.09
C PRO A 163 -15.61 26.22 -5.71
N TYR A 164 -16.65 25.99 -4.89
CA TYR A 164 -17.18 24.65 -4.59
C TYR A 164 -18.58 24.55 -5.17
N ASP A 165 -18.68 23.94 -6.35
CA ASP A 165 -19.91 23.87 -7.15
C ASP A 165 -20.11 22.48 -7.79
N SER A 166 -21.22 22.31 -8.51
CA SER A 166 -21.55 21.05 -9.19
C SER A 166 -20.56 20.67 -10.29
N THR A 167 -19.85 21.64 -10.88
CA THR A 167 -18.83 21.38 -11.91
C THR A 167 -17.61 20.74 -11.28
N LEU A 168 -17.13 21.30 -10.16
CA LEU A 168 -16.04 20.69 -9.40
C LEU A 168 -16.44 19.30 -8.89
N ALA A 169 -17.64 19.17 -8.31
CA ALA A 169 -18.10 17.90 -7.75
C ALA A 169 -18.18 16.79 -8.82
N SER A 170 -18.65 17.11 -10.02
CA SER A 170 -18.71 16.16 -11.14
C SER A 170 -17.34 15.85 -11.75
N THR A 171 -16.39 16.79 -11.72
CA THR A 171 -15.02 16.57 -12.23
C THR A 171 -14.23 15.66 -11.31
N ASP A 172 -14.27 15.91 -10.00
CA ASP A 172 -13.58 15.09 -8.98
C ASP A 172 -14.22 13.70 -8.83
N GLY A 173 -15.55 13.61 -8.90
CA GLY A 173 -16.29 12.36 -8.84
C GLY A 173 -16.41 11.74 -7.44
N GLU A 174 -15.65 12.23 -6.44
CA GLU A 174 -15.78 11.84 -5.03
C GLU A 174 -16.18 13.03 -4.12
N LEU A 175 -16.46 14.20 -4.67
CA LEU A 175 -17.01 15.35 -3.95
C LEU A 175 -18.54 15.35 -3.95
N ARG A 176 -19.15 15.77 -2.84
CA ARG A 176 -20.59 15.96 -2.75
C ARG A 176 -21.02 17.22 -3.48
N ASP A 177 -21.97 17.09 -4.39
CA ASP A 177 -22.51 18.23 -5.12
C ASP A 177 -23.34 19.14 -4.19
N PRO A 178 -22.96 20.42 -4.01
CA PRO A 178 -23.69 21.36 -3.14
C PRO A 178 -25.11 21.67 -3.63
N ALA A 179 -25.45 21.37 -4.89
CA ALA A 179 -26.83 21.47 -5.40
C ALA A 179 -27.70 20.27 -5.00
N LEU A 180 -27.09 19.14 -4.63
CA LEU A 180 -27.79 17.89 -4.30
C LEU A 180 -27.83 17.59 -2.80
N VAL A 181 -27.02 18.27 -1.99
CA VAL A 181 -26.99 18.10 -0.54
C VAL A 181 -27.30 19.41 0.19
N SER A 182 -28.11 19.34 1.24
CA SER A 182 -28.60 20.54 1.95
C SER A 182 -27.65 21.05 3.02
N HIS A 183 -26.64 20.26 3.42
CA HIS A 183 -25.70 20.64 4.47
C HIS A 183 -24.55 21.53 3.97
N ILE A 184 -24.34 21.62 2.64
CA ILE A 184 -23.38 22.53 2.00
C ILE A 184 -24.16 23.64 1.31
N GLY A 185 -23.76 24.91 1.49
CA GLY A 185 -24.38 25.99 0.76
C GLY A 185 -23.96 27.39 1.20
N ASN A 186 -24.34 28.39 0.42
CA ASN A 186 -23.97 29.78 0.70
C ASN A 186 -24.59 30.31 1.99
N ARG A 187 -23.80 31.10 2.73
CA ARG A 187 -24.32 31.92 3.82
C ARG A 187 -25.24 33.00 3.25
N VAL A 188 -26.37 33.22 3.92
CA VAL A 188 -27.31 34.29 3.62
C VAL A 188 -27.56 35.09 4.88
N ALA A 189 -27.48 36.42 4.79
CA ALA A 189 -27.71 37.30 5.92
C ALA A 189 -29.11 37.08 6.51
N GLY A 190 -29.19 36.96 7.85
CA GLY A 190 -30.45 36.70 8.55
C GLY A 190 -30.95 35.25 8.50
N VAL A 191 -30.27 34.35 7.78
CA VAL A 191 -30.61 32.92 7.72
C VAL A 191 -29.57 32.13 8.50
N ARG A 192 -30.02 31.07 9.20
CA ARG A 192 -29.11 30.14 9.86
C ARG A 192 -28.16 29.53 8.81
N PRO A 193 -26.82 29.62 9.00
CA PRO A 193 -25.88 29.04 8.05
C PRO A 193 -26.08 27.53 7.86
N PRO A 194 -25.79 26.99 6.67
CA PRO A 194 -25.61 25.55 6.47
C PRO A 194 -24.54 24.98 7.39
N LEU A 195 -24.47 23.64 7.50
CA LEU A 195 -23.45 22.99 8.34
C LEU A 195 -22.04 23.24 7.82
N VAL A 196 -21.88 23.22 6.49
CA VAL A 196 -20.68 23.61 5.76
C VAL A 196 -21.01 24.88 4.96
N PRO A 197 -20.84 26.07 5.55
CA PRO A 197 -21.17 27.31 4.87
C PRO A 197 -20.14 27.66 3.79
N LEU A 198 -20.61 28.00 2.59
CA LEU A 198 -19.85 28.63 1.52
C LEU A 198 -20.00 30.16 1.58
N GLU A 199 -19.04 30.88 1.02
CA GLU A 199 -19.07 32.34 0.89
C GLU A 199 -18.92 32.71 -0.58
N ASN A 200 -19.98 33.26 -1.19
CA ASN A 200 -20.05 33.56 -2.62
C ASN A 200 -19.70 32.35 -3.52
N GLY A 201 -20.16 31.16 -3.14
CA GLY A 201 -19.91 29.90 -3.83
C GLY A 201 -18.51 29.32 -3.57
N GLN A 202 -17.73 29.91 -2.68
CA GLN A 202 -16.38 29.46 -2.37
C GLN A 202 -16.29 28.76 -1.01
N LEU A 203 -15.47 27.71 -0.95
CA LEU A 203 -15.04 27.11 0.31
C LEU A 203 -14.07 28.07 1.01
N GLN A 204 -14.23 28.29 2.31
CA GLN A 204 -13.39 29.18 3.11
C GLN A 204 -12.97 28.50 4.42
N CYS A 205 -12.04 29.09 5.18
CA CYS A 205 -11.70 28.62 6.53
C CYS A 205 -12.94 28.44 7.41
N VAL A 206 -13.93 29.34 7.28
CA VAL A 206 -15.18 29.28 8.04
C VAL A 206 -16.13 28.18 7.59
N SER A 207 -15.88 27.49 6.48
CA SER A 207 -16.63 26.29 6.10
C SER A 207 -16.39 25.15 7.07
N CYS A 208 -15.19 25.08 7.64
CA CYS A 208 -14.80 24.08 8.64
C CYS A 208 -14.82 24.64 10.07
N HIS A 209 -14.33 25.87 10.25
CA HIS A 209 -14.16 26.48 11.56
C HIS A 209 -15.24 27.53 11.91
N ASP A 210 -15.55 27.63 13.19
CA ASP A 210 -16.26 28.75 13.78
C ASP A 210 -15.54 29.19 15.06
N PRO A 211 -14.83 30.33 15.08
CA PRO A 211 -14.07 30.72 16.26
C PRO A 211 -14.96 30.96 17.49
N HIS A 212 -16.28 31.12 17.31
CA HIS A 212 -17.22 31.40 18.38
C HIS A 212 -17.76 30.15 19.08
N ILE A 213 -17.45 28.95 18.58
CA ILE A 213 -18.01 27.72 19.16
C ILE A 213 -16.98 26.96 19.98
N ARG A 214 -17.47 26.28 21.01
CA ARG A 214 -16.76 25.23 21.74
C ARG A 214 -17.70 24.07 21.99
N ASP A 215 -17.15 22.94 22.41
CA ASP A 215 -17.96 21.84 22.93
C ASP A 215 -18.61 22.24 24.26
N SER A 216 -19.83 21.79 24.58
CA SER A 216 -20.45 22.11 25.87
C SER A 216 -19.63 21.57 27.06
N ASN A 217 -18.91 20.47 26.87
CA ASN A 217 -17.88 19.98 27.79
C ASN A 217 -16.54 20.67 27.49
N SER A 218 -16.07 21.51 28.42
CA SER A 218 -14.81 22.26 28.29
C SER A 218 -13.55 21.39 28.20
N ALA A 219 -13.63 20.10 28.55
CA ALA A 219 -12.52 19.16 28.39
C ALA A 219 -12.35 18.68 26.94
N VAL A 220 -13.36 18.84 26.08
CA VAL A 220 -13.34 18.35 24.69
C VAL A 220 -12.82 19.42 23.75
N ASN A 221 -11.73 19.11 23.05
CA ASN A 221 -11.14 19.99 22.05
C ASN A 221 -11.66 19.72 20.64
N ILE A 222 -12.70 20.46 20.24
CA ILE A 222 -13.26 20.40 18.89
C ILE A 222 -12.49 21.21 17.84
N LYS A 223 -11.39 21.89 18.20
CA LYS A 223 -10.60 22.73 17.28
C LYS A 223 -11.45 23.75 16.50
N PHE A 224 -12.50 24.28 17.13
CA PHE A 224 -13.45 25.21 16.52
C PHE A 224 -14.23 24.60 15.33
N LEU A 225 -14.23 23.28 15.15
CA LEU A 225 -14.85 22.64 14.01
C LEU A 225 -16.38 22.65 14.14
N ARG A 226 -17.08 22.96 13.04
CA ARG A 226 -18.55 22.99 12.97
C ARG A 226 -19.21 21.61 13.09
N LEU A 227 -18.45 20.57 12.75
CA LEU A 227 -18.87 19.18 12.67
C LEU A 227 -17.83 18.30 13.39
N ASN A 228 -18.15 17.00 13.52
CA ASN A 228 -17.32 16.07 14.28
C ASN A 228 -15.87 16.06 13.77
N ARG A 229 -14.94 16.25 14.70
CA ARG A 229 -13.50 16.18 14.44
C ARG A 229 -13.03 14.74 14.19
N LEU A 230 -13.62 13.81 14.92
CA LEU A 230 -13.33 12.38 14.87
C LEU A 230 -14.59 11.63 14.44
N GLN A 231 -14.42 10.47 13.84
CA GLN A 231 -15.51 9.57 13.55
C GLN A 231 -16.07 8.99 14.86
N VAL A 232 -17.39 8.99 15.02
CA VAL A 232 -18.07 8.60 16.27
C VAL A 232 -18.63 7.18 16.18
N SER A 233 -18.98 6.71 14.98
CA SER A 233 -19.33 5.32 14.72
C SER A 233 -18.88 4.87 13.34
N ASN A 234 -18.93 3.56 13.04
CA ASN A 234 -18.71 3.08 11.68
C ASN A 234 -19.61 3.86 10.72
N PRO A 235 -19.04 4.52 9.68
CA PRO A 235 -19.83 5.35 8.80
C PRO A 235 -20.73 4.41 8.01
N LEU A 236 -21.98 4.80 7.81
CA LEU A 236 -22.94 3.99 7.07
C LEU A 236 -22.69 4.02 5.56
N GLY A 237 -21.86 4.97 5.12
CA GLY A 237 -21.68 5.33 3.72
C GLY A 237 -22.93 5.94 3.09
N GLY A 238 -22.77 6.49 1.89
CA GLY A 238 -23.85 7.18 1.17
C GLY A 238 -24.03 8.59 1.72
N ASN A 239 -25.20 8.89 2.30
CA ASN A 239 -25.49 10.25 2.79
C ASN A 239 -24.66 10.59 4.04
N PHE A 240 -24.19 11.83 4.12
CA PHE A 240 -23.46 12.35 5.29
C PHE A 240 -24.34 12.34 6.55
N ASP A 241 -23.82 11.73 7.61
CA ASP A 241 -24.42 11.74 8.94
C ASP A 241 -23.62 12.63 9.90
N ARG A 242 -24.13 13.84 10.15
CA ARG A 242 -23.50 14.82 11.04
C ARG A 242 -23.23 14.35 12.47
N ASN A 243 -23.90 13.30 12.94
CA ASN A 243 -23.76 12.81 14.31
C ASN A 243 -22.67 11.73 14.41
N ASN A 244 -22.35 11.08 13.29
CA ASN A 244 -21.49 9.90 13.24
C ASN A 244 -20.21 10.13 12.45
N ASP A 245 -20.33 10.77 11.29
CA ASP A 245 -19.26 10.95 10.34
C ASP A 245 -18.31 12.08 10.75
N ILE A 246 -17.02 11.90 10.45
CA ILE A 246 -16.03 12.96 10.52
C ILE A 246 -16.34 14.07 9.49
N ILE A 247 -16.01 15.32 9.83
CA ILE A 247 -16.28 16.51 9.00
C ILE A 247 -15.83 16.37 7.54
N CYS A 248 -14.75 15.63 7.27
CA CYS A 248 -14.24 15.41 5.91
C CYS A 248 -15.29 14.78 4.99
N LEU A 249 -16.09 13.84 5.51
CA LEU A 249 -17.14 13.14 4.76
C LEU A 249 -18.36 14.02 4.44
N ALA A 250 -18.43 15.22 5.04
CA ALA A 250 -19.42 16.22 4.64
C ALA A 250 -19.17 16.72 3.21
N CYS A 251 -17.93 16.67 2.71
CA CYS A 251 -17.57 17.10 1.36
C CYS A 251 -17.02 15.95 0.50
N HIS A 252 -16.24 15.03 1.07
CA HIS A 252 -15.63 13.91 0.35
C HIS A 252 -16.42 12.62 0.58
N ASP A 253 -17.19 12.19 -0.42
CA ASP A 253 -18.07 11.02 -0.37
C ASP A 253 -17.33 9.67 -0.48
N LYS A 254 -16.12 9.66 -1.07
CA LYS A 254 -15.25 8.47 -1.19
C LYS A 254 -15.97 7.24 -1.75
N LEU A 255 -16.53 7.41 -2.96
CA LEU A 255 -17.40 6.45 -3.68
C LEU A 255 -18.63 6.00 -2.88
N GLY A 256 -19.13 6.85 -1.99
CA GLY A 256 -20.30 6.62 -1.14
C GLY A 256 -20.06 5.58 -0.06
N GLN A 257 -19.78 4.34 -0.45
CA GLN A 257 -19.67 3.18 0.44
C GLN A 257 -18.25 2.62 0.52
N ALA A 258 -17.30 3.05 -0.32
CA ALA A 258 -15.97 2.45 -0.30
C ALA A 258 -15.23 2.75 1.02
N TRP A 259 -15.28 4.00 1.49
CA TRP A 259 -14.69 4.36 2.78
C TRP A 259 -15.32 3.61 3.96
N SER A 260 -16.65 3.43 3.98
CA SER A 260 -17.32 2.71 5.08
C SER A 260 -16.94 1.24 5.20
N MET A 261 -16.39 0.68 4.13
CA MET A 261 -15.86 -0.68 4.13
C MET A 261 -14.35 -0.74 4.37
N SER A 262 -13.66 0.41 4.40
CA SER A 262 -12.22 0.44 4.58
C SER A 262 -11.81 -0.14 5.93
N ALA A 263 -10.69 -0.86 5.97
CA ALA A 263 -10.10 -1.34 7.22
C ALA A 263 -9.88 -0.18 8.21
N HIS A 264 -9.48 1.00 7.70
CA HIS A 264 -9.16 2.18 8.50
C HIS A 264 -10.39 2.93 9.01
N ALA A 265 -11.60 2.60 8.54
CA ALA A 265 -12.84 3.22 8.98
C ALA A 265 -13.62 2.33 9.97
N ASN A 266 -13.14 1.10 10.21
CA ASN A 266 -13.93 0.05 10.85
C ASN A 266 -13.48 -0.24 12.29
N GLN A 267 -14.42 -0.06 13.22
CA GLN A 267 -14.31 -0.31 14.66
C GLN A 267 -13.83 -1.71 15.06
N THR A 268 -14.00 -2.72 14.22
CA THR A 268 -13.58 -4.10 14.54
C THR A 268 -12.27 -4.49 13.86
N VAL A 269 -11.64 -3.55 13.14
CA VAL A 269 -10.43 -3.80 12.36
C VAL A 269 -9.31 -2.83 12.75
N ALA A 270 -9.61 -1.55 12.89
CA ALA A 270 -8.67 -0.51 13.26
C ALA A 270 -8.93 -0.03 14.70
N ASP A 271 -9.04 -0.97 15.64
CA ASP A 271 -9.36 -0.72 17.05
C ASP A 271 -8.12 -0.49 17.92
N GLU A 272 -6.93 -0.42 17.31
CA GLU A 272 -5.70 -0.06 18.01
C GLU A 272 -5.81 1.35 18.62
N ILE A 273 -5.30 1.48 19.84
CA ILE A 273 -5.40 2.71 20.65
C ILE A 273 -4.10 3.51 20.51
N TYR A 274 -4.20 4.81 20.30
CA TYR A 274 -3.06 5.72 20.36
C TYR A 274 -2.44 5.76 21.76
N SER A 275 -1.10 5.82 21.83
CA SER A 275 -0.42 6.12 23.09
C SER A 275 -0.80 7.51 23.60
N ASP A 276 -0.82 7.73 24.91
CA ASP A 276 -1.18 9.04 25.48
C ASP A 276 -0.30 10.17 24.95
N THR A 277 0.99 9.89 24.72
CA THR A 277 1.94 10.87 24.15
C THR A 277 1.60 11.20 22.70
N ALA A 278 1.32 10.17 21.89
CA ALA A 278 0.99 10.36 20.48
C ALA A 278 -0.39 11.03 20.29
N ALA A 279 -1.36 10.67 21.13
CA ALA A 279 -2.67 11.31 21.19
C ALA A 279 -2.54 12.77 21.59
N ALA A 280 -1.82 13.08 22.68
CA ALA A 280 -1.61 14.45 23.14
C ALA A 280 -0.92 15.33 22.09
N GLN A 281 0.12 14.81 21.40
CA GLN A 281 0.79 15.53 20.32
C GLN A 281 -0.20 15.92 19.20
N ARG A 282 -1.15 15.04 18.87
CA ARG A 282 -2.19 15.26 17.84
C ARG A 282 -3.42 15.99 18.37
N ASP A 283 -3.41 16.39 19.64
CA ASP A 283 -4.58 16.87 20.37
C ASP A 283 -5.79 15.93 20.27
N PHE A 284 -5.55 14.62 20.14
CA PHE A 284 -6.61 13.62 20.22
C PHE A 284 -6.96 13.37 21.69
N PRO A 285 -8.24 13.11 22.02
CA PRO A 285 -8.61 12.61 23.32
C PRO A 285 -7.77 11.38 23.73
N ALA A 286 -7.52 11.22 25.02
CA ALA A 286 -6.88 10.01 25.53
C ALA A 286 -7.77 8.79 25.22
N GLY A 287 -7.13 7.68 24.81
CA GLY A 287 -7.84 6.47 24.41
C GLY A 287 -8.40 6.47 22.99
N THR A 288 -8.13 7.50 22.18
CA THR A 288 -8.56 7.52 20.78
C THR A 288 -8.05 6.29 20.01
N GLN A 289 -8.94 5.65 19.27
CA GLN A 289 -8.65 4.51 18.41
C GLN A 289 -8.38 4.96 16.97
N VAL A 290 -7.67 4.13 16.19
CA VAL A 290 -7.35 4.42 14.79
C VAL A 290 -8.60 4.68 13.96
N TRP A 291 -9.66 3.87 14.10
CA TRP A 291 -10.91 4.09 13.36
C TRP A 291 -11.60 5.43 13.69
N GLU A 292 -11.45 5.96 14.92
CA GLU A 292 -12.01 7.27 15.31
C GLU A 292 -11.25 8.41 14.64
N ALA A 293 -9.92 8.30 14.58
CA ALA A 293 -9.06 9.26 13.88
C ALA A 293 -9.31 9.26 12.36
N ALA A 294 -9.75 8.12 11.79
CA ALA A 294 -10.22 8.02 10.42
C ALA A 294 -9.27 8.68 9.40
N CYS A 295 -9.72 9.72 8.68
CA CYS A 295 -8.93 10.47 7.71
C CYS A 295 -7.67 11.11 8.32
N LEU A 296 -7.71 11.47 9.61
CA LEU A 296 -6.63 12.18 10.31
C LEU A 296 -5.45 11.28 10.68
N ASN A 297 -5.57 9.95 10.50
CA ASN A 297 -4.42 9.04 10.61
C ASN A 297 -3.39 9.36 9.51
N CYS A 298 -3.88 9.58 8.29
CA CYS A 298 -3.03 9.77 7.12
C CYS A 298 -2.93 11.23 6.70
N HIS A 299 -3.97 12.04 6.91
CA HIS A 299 -4.00 13.44 6.51
C HIS A 299 -3.89 14.39 7.71
N ASP A 300 -3.25 15.53 7.48
CA ASP A 300 -3.34 16.70 8.35
C ASP A 300 -3.68 17.90 7.48
N THR A 301 -4.78 18.60 7.79
CA THR A 301 -5.22 19.76 7.01
C THR A 301 -4.25 20.93 7.08
N HIS A 302 -3.29 20.89 8.02
CA HIS A 302 -2.19 21.84 8.16
C HIS A 302 -0.91 21.04 8.41
N THR A 303 -0.43 20.28 7.42
CA THR A 303 0.61 19.27 7.61
C THR A 303 2.02 19.88 7.72
N VAL A 304 3.04 19.03 7.92
CA VAL A 304 4.45 19.40 7.85
C VAL A 304 4.81 19.98 6.47
N GLN A 305 5.61 21.04 6.46
CA GLN A 305 6.08 21.63 5.20
C GLN A 305 6.87 20.59 4.38
N GLY A 306 6.59 20.49 3.07
CA GLY A 306 7.27 19.56 2.17
C GLY A 306 6.51 18.25 1.92
N ALA A 307 5.54 17.89 2.76
CA ALA A 307 4.65 16.78 2.49
C ALA A 307 3.73 17.09 1.30
N ARG A 308 3.48 16.07 0.46
CA ARG A 308 2.47 16.12 -0.61
C ARG A 308 1.13 15.59 -0.11
N ARG A 309 0.03 15.96 -0.79
CA ARG A 309 -1.32 15.38 -0.55
C ARG A 309 -1.82 15.56 0.88
N LEU A 310 -1.30 16.58 1.56
CA LEU A 310 -1.56 16.89 2.96
C LEU A 310 -1.32 15.69 3.89
N LEU A 311 -0.33 14.87 3.56
CA LEU A 311 -0.01 13.67 4.33
C LEU A 311 0.63 14.03 5.66
N ARG A 312 0.09 13.48 6.74
CA ARG A 312 0.58 13.66 8.12
C ARG A 312 1.97 13.06 8.21
N GLU A 313 2.93 13.88 8.64
CA GLU A 313 4.33 13.44 8.82
C GLU A 313 4.93 12.82 7.54
N GLY A 314 4.43 13.16 6.36
CA GLY A 314 4.83 12.55 5.08
C GLY A 314 6.10 13.15 4.49
N THR A 315 7.17 13.26 5.28
CA THR A 315 8.47 13.81 4.86
C THR A 315 9.65 13.01 5.38
N ASP A 316 10.80 13.10 4.72
CA ASP A 316 12.07 12.43 5.11
C ASP A 316 12.77 13.01 6.36
N SER A 317 12.19 14.04 7.00
CA SER A 317 12.74 14.63 8.22
C SER A 317 12.88 13.62 9.36
N LEU A 318 14.03 13.66 10.03
CA LEU A 318 14.34 12.83 11.20
C LEU A 318 13.82 13.41 12.53
N SER A 319 13.31 14.65 12.52
CA SER A 319 12.77 15.26 13.74
C SER A 319 11.45 14.60 14.15
N ARG A 320 11.16 14.63 15.46
CA ARG A 320 9.87 14.17 16.02
C ARG A 320 9.29 15.29 16.89
N PRO A 321 8.20 15.96 16.49
CA PRO A 321 7.50 15.84 15.20
C PRO A 321 8.37 16.24 14.00
N LYS A 322 7.99 15.80 12.80
CA LYS A 322 8.69 16.18 11.56
C LYS A 322 8.55 17.68 11.30
N SER A 323 9.64 18.26 10.81
CA SER A 323 9.80 19.70 10.60
C SER A 323 10.51 19.95 9.27
N GLY A 324 9.74 20.15 8.20
CA GLY A 324 10.29 20.28 6.85
C GLY A 324 10.68 18.91 6.25
N GLY A 325 11.58 18.93 5.27
CA GLY A 325 12.04 17.75 4.55
C GLY A 325 11.44 17.64 3.14
N ASN A 326 11.91 16.66 2.38
CA ASN A 326 11.28 16.29 1.10
C ASN A 326 10.14 15.33 1.37
N SER A 327 9.22 15.22 0.41
CA SER A 327 8.08 14.31 0.50
C SER A 327 8.54 12.85 0.59
N ALA A 328 7.92 12.11 1.50
CA ALA A 328 8.17 10.70 1.80
C ALA A 328 6.86 10.11 2.35
N ILE A 329 6.01 9.58 1.46
CA ILE A 329 4.68 9.07 1.80
C ILE A 329 4.72 7.84 2.72
N GLU A 330 5.77 7.03 2.61
CA GLU A 330 6.01 5.85 3.43
C GLU A 330 6.08 6.19 4.92
N GLU A 331 6.59 7.38 5.27
CA GLU A 331 6.69 7.83 6.65
C GLU A 331 5.31 8.04 7.30
N THR A 332 4.27 8.37 6.51
CA THR A 332 2.90 8.41 7.00
C THR A 332 2.41 7.01 7.38
N CYS A 333 2.73 5.99 6.58
CA CYS A 333 2.36 4.60 6.83
C CYS A 333 3.13 4.01 8.03
N TYR A 334 4.42 4.33 8.15
CA TYR A 334 5.30 3.86 9.21
C TYR A 334 4.92 4.36 10.61
N GLN A 335 4.05 5.37 10.72
CA GLN A 335 3.49 5.75 12.01
C GLN A 335 2.84 4.56 12.72
N CYS A 336 2.15 3.68 11.98
CA CYS A 336 1.44 2.53 12.54
C CYS A 336 2.02 1.18 12.07
N HIS A 337 2.44 1.10 10.80
CA HIS A 337 2.97 -0.13 10.19
C HIS A 337 4.48 -0.27 10.40
N SER A 338 4.92 -0.21 11.65
CA SER A 338 6.34 -0.33 12.01
C SER A 338 6.56 -0.95 13.38
N SER A 339 7.75 -1.49 13.61
CA SER A 339 8.23 -1.87 14.93
C SER A 339 8.80 -0.72 15.78
N ASP A 340 8.81 0.53 15.26
CA ASP A 340 9.41 1.68 15.95
C ASP A 340 8.75 1.97 17.31
N GLY A 341 7.47 1.59 17.46
CA GLY A 341 6.65 1.91 18.61
C GLY A 341 6.25 3.40 18.65
N SER A 342 5.83 3.86 19.85
CA SER A 342 5.48 5.25 20.20
C SER A 342 4.13 5.81 19.73
N VAL A 343 3.54 5.31 18.64
CA VAL A 343 2.25 5.83 18.15
C VAL A 343 1.07 5.07 18.73
N LEU A 344 1.07 3.74 18.60
CA LEU A 344 -0.01 2.87 19.10
C LEU A 344 0.44 2.08 20.34
N LEU A 345 -0.49 1.78 21.23
CA LEU A 345 -0.25 0.94 22.40
C LEU A 345 0.11 -0.49 21.94
N GLY A 346 1.24 -1.00 22.41
CA GLY A 346 1.73 -2.34 22.05
C GLY A 346 2.35 -2.46 20.66
N GLN A 347 2.50 -1.36 19.92
CA GLN A 347 3.12 -1.33 18.59
C GLN A 347 4.52 -1.96 18.59
N GLY A 348 4.77 -2.86 17.63
CA GLY A 348 6.02 -3.61 17.50
C GLY A 348 6.19 -4.74 18.53
N GLY A 349 5.22 -4.93 19.44
CA GLY A 349 5.21 -6.02 20.40
C GLY A 349 4.78 -7.37 19.78
N ALA A 350 5.10 -8.47 20.46
CA ALA A 350 4.67 -9.80 20.05
C ALA A 350 3.14 -9.90 20.04
N GLY A 351 2.57 -10.33 18.91
CA GLY A 351 1.11 -10.45 18.73
C GLY A 351 0.39 -9.13 18.47
N PHE A 352 1.11 -8.04 18.18
CA PHE A 352 0.49 -6.82 17.68
C PHE A 352 -0.11 -7.08 16.29
N PRO A 353 -1.41 -6.79 16.07
CA PRO A 353 -2.13 -7.26 14.88
C PRO A 353 -1.86 -6.47 13.60
N VAL A 354 -1.21 -5.31 13.70
CA VAL A 354 -0.88 -4.46 12.55
C VAL A 354 0.48 -4.90 11.98
N PRO A 355 0.56 -5.26 10.69
CA PRO A 355 1.80 -5.69 10.09
C PRO A 355 2.88 -4.61 10.09
N ASP A 356 4.10 -4.98 10.45
CA ASP A 356 5.31 -4.15 10.35
C ASP A 356 5.89 -4.25 8.94
N ILE A 357 5.57 -3.28 8.09
CA ILE A 357 6.10 -3.19 6.73
C ILE A 357 7.44 -2.45 6.67
N LYS A 358 7.73 -1.59 7.67
CA LYS A 358 8.96 -0.79 7.70
C LYS A 358 10.20 -1.68 7.76
N THR A 359 10.16 -2.75 8.54
CA THR A 359 11.28 -3.71 8.63
C THR A 359 11.59 -4.35 7.28
N ASP A 360 10.57 -4.66 6.47
CA ASP A 360 10.80 -5.19 5.12
C ASP A 360 11.40 -4.12 4.20
N PHE A 361 10.85 -2.90 4.18
CA PHE A 361 11.37 -1.81 3.35
C PHE A 361 12.76 -1.31 3.76
N THR A 362 13.24 -1.68 4.94
CA THR A 362 14.61 -1.41 5.42
C THR A 362 15.51 -2.64 5.38
N SER A 363 15.03 -3.77 4.87
CA SER A 363 15.81 -4.99 4.70
C SER A 363 16.90 -4.84 3.64
N THR A 364 17.86 -5.76 3.59
CA THR A 364 18.98 -5.71 2.62
C THR A 364 18.50 -5.63 1.17
N ARG A 365 17.38 -6.28 0.86
CA ARG A 365 16.68 -6.16 -0.41
C ARG A 365 15.31 -5.57 -0.18
N HIS A 366 14.95 -4.55 -0.94
CA HIS A 366 13.63 -3.92 -0.87
C HIS A 366 13.32 -3.22 -2.19
N MET A 367 12.04 -2.87 -2.37
CA MET A 367 11.64 -2.01 -3.47
C MET A 367 12.03 -0.55 -3.18
N PRO A 368 12.34 0.27 -4.20
CA PRO A 368 12.89 1.61 -4.00
C PRO A 368 11.81 2.61 -3.61
N ILE A 369 11.52 2.64 -2.30
CA ILE A 369 10.47 3.48 -1.73
C ILE A 369 11.01 4.85 -1.31
N THR A 370 12.22 4.93 -0.76
CA THR A 370 12.74 6.22 -0.31
C THR A 370 13.28 7.04 -1.48
N SER A 371 13.32 8.36 -1.32
CA SER A 371 13.98 9.25 -2.30
C SER A 371 15.43 8.83 -2.63
N ALA A 372 16.15 8.27 -1.66
CA ALA A 372 17.52 7.81 -1.87
C ALA A 372 17.61 6.50 -2.66
N ASP A 373 16.55 5.68 -2.63
CA ASP A 373 16.49 4.42 -3.37
C ASP A 373 16.02 4.60 -4.81
N GLN A 374 15.24 5.66 -5.07
CA GLN A 374 14.75 5.99 -6.40
C GLN A 374 15.90 6.54 -7.28
N PRO A 375 16.04 6.12 -8.56
CA PRO A 375 17.11 6.59 -9.43
C PRO A 375 17.16 8.12 -9.60
N ALA A 376 16.02 8.79 -9.53
CA ALA A 376 15.93 10.25 -9.57
C ALA A 376 16.54 10.96 -8.34
N GLY A 377 16.80 10.24 -7.24
CA GLY A 377 17.26 10.81 -5.97
C GLY A 377 16.20 11.64 -5.23
N VAL A 378 14.94 11.55 -5.65
CA VAL A 378 13.78 12.25 -5.09
C VAL A 378 12.52 11.42 -5.36
N GLU A 379 11.52 11.50 -4.47
CA GLU A 379 10.19 10.93 -4.70
C GLU A 379 9.54 11.54 -5.96
N VAL A 380 9.41 10.72 -7.00
CA VAL A 380 8.78 11.12 -8.29
C VAL A 380 7.30 10.73 -8.39
N HIS A 381 6.81 9.95 -7.44
CA HIS A 381 5.45 9.44 -7.40
C HIS A 381 4.39 10.56 -7.43
N ASP A 382 3.47 10.50 -8.39
CA ASP A 382 2.46 11.54 -8.55
C ASP A 382 1.09 11.09 -9.07
N ILE A 383 0.22 10.70 -8.12
CA ILE A 383 -1.17 10.34 -8.41
C ILE A 383 -2.02 11.52 -8.88
N THR A 384 -2.97 11.25 -9.78
CA THR A 384 -3.81 12.28 -10.39
C THR A 384 -5.30 12.18 -10.07
N ASP A 385 -5.77 11.10 -9.47
CA ASP A 385 -7.19 10.87 -9.22
C ASP A 385 -7.44 9.94 -8.02
N ALA A 386 -8.71 9.65 -7.73
CA ALA A 386 -9.12 8.77 -6.63
C ALA A 386 -8.77 7.28 -6.83
N ASP A 387 -8.50 6.86 -8.06
CA ASP A 387 -8.01 5.53 -8.41
C ASP A 387 -6.48 5.41 -8.26
N PHE A 388 -5.83 6.51 -7.88
CA PHE A 388 -4.38 6.63 -7.76
C PHE A 388 -3.69 6.37 -9.11
N SER A 389 -4.27 6.93 -10.17
CA SER A 389 -3.70 6.85 -11.50
C SER A 389 -2.38 7.60 -11.61
N GLU A 390 -1.45 6.97 -12.30
CA GLU A 390 -0.19 7.56 -12.75
C GLU A 390 0.05 7.23 -14.23
N THR A 391 0.75 8.13 -14.91
CA THR A 391 1.14 7.94 -16.30
C THR A 391 2.24 6.89 -16.41
N THR A 392 2.30 6.16 -17.53
CA THR A 392 3.38 5.20 -17.77
C THR A 392 4.76 5.86 -17.81
N LEU A 393 4.83 7.16 -18.16
CA LEU A 393 6.05 7.96 -18.07
C LEU A 393 6.54 8.07 -16.62
N LEU A 394 5.66 8.37 -15.66
CA LEU A 394 6.00 8.39 -14.23
C LEU A 394 6.32 7.00 -13.69
N LEU A 395 5.77 5.93 -14.25
CA LEU A 395 6.17 4.56 -13.90
C LEU A 395 7.53 4.14 -14.48
N GLY A 396 8.12 4.93 -15.38
CA GLY A 396 9.45 4.70 -15.95
C GLY A 396 9.52 4.46 -17.46
N LYS A 397 8.39 4.41 -18.17
CA LYS A 397 8.36 4.18 -19.63
C LYS A 397 8.81 5.44 -20.37
N GLY A 398 9.81 5.32 -21.24
CA GLY A 398 10.47 6.46 -21.87
C GLY A 398 11.44 7.23 -20.97
N ASN A 399 11.43 7.01 -19.65
CA ASN A 399 12.37 7.63 -18.72
C ASN A 399 12.63 6.75 -17.48
N ALA A 400 13.70 5.95 -17.51
CA ALA A 400 14.06 5.06 -16.41
C ALA A 400 14.38 5.79 -15.08
N GLN A 401 14.65 7.10 -15.10
CA GLN A 401 14.85 7.87 -13.87
C GLN A 401 13.58 7.96 -13.03
N ASN A 402 12.40 7.82 -13.65
CA ASN A 402 11.13 7.86 -12.94
C ASN A 402 10.79 6.54 -12.24
N ARG A 403 11.64 5.51 -12.31
CA ARG A 403 11.35 4.21 -11.69
C ARG A 403 11.30 4.34 -10.16
N HIS A 404 10.18 3.96 -9.56
CA HIS A 404 9.96 4.04 -8.12
C HIS A 404 8.97 2.95 -7.67
N VAL A 405 8.72 2.90 -6.36
CA VAL A 405 7.49 2.35 -5.81
C VAL A 405 7.03 3.24 -4.66
N GLU A 406 5.74 3.36 -4.45
CA GLU A 406 5.17 3.87 -3.20
C GLU A 406 4.06 2.96 -2.67
N CYS A 407 3.68 3.13 -1.40
CA CYS A 407 2.57 2.36 -0.81
C CYS A 407 1.29 2.43 -1.66
N THR A 408 1.03 3.59 -2.28
CA THR A 408 -0.17 3.84 -3.08
C THR A 408 -0.09 3.31 -4.52
N ASP A 409 1.07 2.82 -4.96
CA ASP A 409 1.16 2.02 -6.17
C ASP A 409 0.40 0.70 -6.06
N CYS A 410 0.38 0.14 -4.85
CA CYS A 410 -0.12 -1.20 -4.58
C CYS A 410 -1.41 -1.19 -3.75
N HIS A 411 -1.64 -0.16 -2.94
CA HIS A 411 -2.74 -0.09 -1.99
C HIS A 411 -3.57 1.19 -2.16
N ASN A 412 -4.89 1.06 -2.06
CA ASN A 412 -5.79 2.20 -1.92
C ASN A 412 -6.33 2.25 -0.47
N PRO A 413 -5.78 3.10 0.43
CA PRO A 413 -6.15 3.14 1.84
C PRO A 413 -7.58 3.63 2.08
N HIS A 414 -8.22 4.25 1.06
CA HIS A 414 -9.63 4.62 1.12
C HIS A 414 -10.58 3.44 0.89
N ARG A 415 -10.10 2.32 0.32
CA ARG A 415 -10.95 1.23 -0.21
C ARG A 415 -10.57 -0.16 0.29
N LEU A 416 -9.31 -0.35 0.68
CA LEU A 416 -8.78 -1.64 1.17
C LEU A 416 -9.53 -2.13 2.41
N MET A 417 -9.59 -3.45 2.62
CA MET A 417 -10.25 -4.04 3.78
C MET A 417 -9.53 -5.29 4.30
N LYS A 418 -9.74 -5.62 5.57
CA LYS A 418 -9.23 -6.87 6.17
C LYS A 418 -10.12 -8.06 5.76
N ASN A 419 -9.88 -8.59 4.56
CA ASN A 419 -10.60 -9.74 4.01
C ASN A 419 -9.68 -10.59 3.11
N GLN A 420 -9.92 -11.90 3.03
CA GLN A 420 -9.14 -12.79 2.17
C GLN A 420 -9.38 -12.55 0.67
N LEU A 421 -10.51 -11.94 0.31
CA LEU A 421 -10.87 -11.60 -1.06
C LEU A 421 -11.24 -10.12 -1.18
N PHE A 422 -10.83 -9.49 -2.28
CA PHE A 422 -11.09 -8.07 -2.57
C PHE A 422 -12.58 -7.70 -2.63
N ASN A 423 -13.48 -8.67 -2.80
CA ASN A 423 -14.92 -8.45 -2.91
C ASN A 423 -15.69 -8.75 -1.60
N GLY A 424 -14.98 -9.05 -0.52
CA GLY A 424 -15.57 -9.25 0.80
C GLY A 424 -16.23 -10.62 1.04
N SER A 425 -16.23 -11.52 0.05
CA SER A 425 -17.00 -12.78 0.15
C SER A 425 -16.38 -13.85 1.04
N ALA A 426 -15.12 -13.70 1.47
CA ALA A 426 -14.38 -14.72 2.25
C ALA A 426 -14.32 -14.46 3.76
N GLY A 427 -15.17 -13.56 4.30
CA GLY A 427 -15.21 -13.24 5.73
C GLY A 427 -14.07 -12.31 6.19
N ASN A 428 -14.38 -11.43 7.15
CA ASN A 428 -13.52 -10.31 7.57
C ASN A 428 -12.51 -10.69 8.66
N THR A 429 -11.85 -11.86 8.58
CA THR A 429 -10.98 -12.31 9.68
C THR A 429 -9.51 -11.98 9.48
N VAL A 430 -9.01 -11.91 8.23
CA VAL A 430 -7.59 -11.65 7.92
C VAL A 430 -7.44 -10.86 6.62
N GLY A 431 -6.34 -10.11 6.46
CA GLY A 431 -6.07 -9.29 5.25
C GLY A 431 -5.31 -10.04 4.14
N THR A 432 -4.80 -11.23 4.44
CA THR A 432 -4.03 -12.07 3.52
C THR A 432 -4.97 -13.00 2.76
N HIS A 433 -4.55 -13.44 1.57
CA HIS A 433 -5.31 -14.45 0.83
C HIS A 433 -5.35 -15.78 1.60
N GLN A 434 -6.34 -16.62 1.30
CA GLN A 434 -6.40 -17.96 1.91
C GLN A 434 -5.23 -18.82 1.42
N HIS A 435 -4.45 -19.37 2.34
CA HIS A 435 -3.26 -20.17 2.05
C HIS A 435 -3.33 -21.51 2.81
N SER A 436 -4.25 -22.39 2.40
CA SER A 436 -4.52 -23.69 3.04
C SER A 436 -4.78 -24.77 1.99
N ALA A 437 -4.33 -26.01 2.26
CA ALA A 437 -4.59 -27.17 1.40
C ALA A 437 -6.07 -27.56 1.29
N THR A 438 -6.94 -27.00 2.14
CA THR A 438 -8.40 -27.28 2.14
C THR A 438 -9.16 -26.52 1.07
N VAL A 439 -8.54 -25.50 0.45
CA VAL A 439 -9.13 -24.72 -0.63
C VAL A 439 -8.14 -24.70 -1.79
N GLN A 440 -8.67 -24.66 -3.02
CA GLN A 440 -7.81 -24.54 -4.19
C GLN A 440 -7.08 -23.21 -4.16
N HIS A 441 -5.74 -23.25 -4.13
CA HIS A 441 -4.91 -22.06 -4.19
C HIS A 441 -5.21 -21.24 -5.45
N SER A 442 -5.09 -19.92 -5.35
CA SER A 442 -5.58 -19.02 -6.38
C SER A 442 -4.62 -17.87 -6.65
N ASN A 443 -5.02 -16.94 -7.52
CA ASN A 443 -4.35 -15.67 -7.76
C ASN A 443 -5.32 -14.48 -7.54
N ILE A 444 -6.50 -14.73 -6.94
CA ILE A 444 -7.53 -13.71 -6.69
C ILE A 444 -7.03 -12.69 -5.67
N ALA A 445 -7.10 -11.40 -6.01
CA ALA A 445 -6.66 -10.33 -5.10
C ALA A 445 -7.35 -10.41 -3.73
N SER A 446 -6.60 -10.17 -2.66
CA SER A 446 -7.14 -10.06 -1.31
C SER A 446 -7.76 -8.69 -1.04
N GLY A 447 -8.41 -8.54 0.11
CA GLY A 447 -9.01 -7.29 0.59
C GLY A 447 -8.04 -6.11 0.65
N VAL A 448 -6.75 -6.37 0.93
CA VAL A 448 -5.74 -5.31 1.01
C VAL A 448 -5.38 -4.68 -0.34
N LEU A 449 -5.73 -5.33 -1.45
CA LEU A 449 -5.55 -4.85 -2.82
C LEU A 449 -6.84 -4.31 -3.45
N ARG A 450 -7.93 -4.22 -2.68
CA ARG A 450 -9.20 -3.68 -3.18
C ARG A 450 -9.03 -2.21 -3.55
N GLY A 451 -9.50 -1.86 -4.74
CA GLY A 451 -9.48 -0.49 -5.24
C GLY A 451 -8.12 -0.01 -5.74
N SER A 452 -7.10 -0.88 -5.73
CA SER A 452 -5.79 -0.62 -6.33
C SER A 452 -5.89 -0.59 -7.85
N ARG A 453 -4.91 0.06 -8.48
CA ARG A 453 -4.74 0.09 -9.93
C ARG A 453 -3.80 -1.01 -10.40
N GLY A 454 -4.09 -1.62 -11.54
CA GLY A 454 -3.28 -2.67 -12.15
C GLY A 454 -3.46 -2.76 -13.66
N VAL A 455 -2.89 -3.77 -14.29
CA VAL A 455 -2.98 -4.02 -15.73
C VAL A 455 -3.15 -5.50 -16.05
N GLU A 456 -3.97 -5.80 -17.06
CA GLU A 456 -4.14 -7.12 -17.62
C GLU A 456 -3.50 -7.20 -19.01
N PRO A 457 -2.48 -8.05 -19.23
CA PRO A 457 -1.83 -8.17 -20.53
C PRO A 457 -2.75 -8.85 -21.55
N THR A 458 -2.77 -8.32 -22.78
CA THR A 458 -3.40 -8.95 -23.94
C THR A 458 -2.32 -9.38 -24.92
N TYR A 459 -2.33 -10.64 -25.33
CA TYR A 459 -1.29 -11.21 -26.19
C TYR A 459 -1.76 -11.39 -27.63
N GLY A 460 -0.96 -10.90 -28.58
CA GLY A 460 -1.16 -11.14 -30.01
C GLY A 460 -0.49 -12.43 -30.53
N SER A 461 0.43 -13.01 -29.76
CA SER A 461 1.18 -14.22 -30.14
C SER A 461 1.50 -15.07 -28.91
N SER A 462 1.53 -16.39 -29.08
CA SER A 462 1.99 -17.37 -28.07
C SER A 462 3.44 -17.80 -28.27
N THR A 463 4.18 -17.21 -29.22
CA THR A 463 5.62 -17.48 -29.38
C THR A 463 6.40 -16.94 -28.18
N TRP A 464 7.33 -17.74 -27.64
CA TRP A 464 8.18 -17.31 -26.54
C TRP A 464 8.98 -16.06 -26.90
N GLY A 465 9.11 -15.13 -25.94
CA GLY A 465 9.75 -13.82 -26.17
C GLY A 465 8.81 -12.76 -26.76
N SER A 466 7.57 -13.10 -27.11
CA SER A 466 6.58 -12.11 -27.53
C SER A 466 6.06 -11.34 -26.31
N VAL A 467 6.23 -10.03 -26.30
CA VAL A 467 5.60 -9.14 -25.30
C VAL A 467 4.10 -8.99 -25.58
N PRO A 468 3.28 -8.61 -24.59
CA PRO A 468 1.87 -8.27 -24.81
C PRO A 468 1.70 -7.23 -25.92
N SER A 469 0.64 -7.36 -26.71
CA SER A 469 0.31 -6.38 -27.76
C SER A 469 -0.36 -5.12 -27.19
N SER A 470 -0.99 -5.25 -26.02
CA SER A 470 -1.65 -4.16 -25.30
C SER A 470 -1.91 -4.58 -23.86
N TYR A 471 -2.29 -3.61 -23.04
CA TYR A 471 -2.71 -3.80 -21.65
C TYR A 471 -4.08 -3.19 -21.42
N ILE A 472 -4.93 -3.90 -20.68
CA ILE A 472 -6.21 -3.37 -20.19
C ILE A 472 -5.95 -2.85 -18.78
N VAL A 473 -6.10 -1.54 -18.58
CA VAL A 473 -5.99 -0.92 -17.25
C VAL A 473 -7.13 -1.43 -16.36
N LYS A 474 -6.79 -1.80 -15.13
CA LYS A 474 -7.70 -2.24 -14.08
C LYS A 474 -7.74 -1.19 -12.97
N GLN A 475 -8.91 -0.62 -12.68
CA GLN A 475 -9.08 0.44 -11.67
C GLN A 475 -10.53 0.55 -11.18
N GLY A 476 -10.77 1.42 -10.20
CA GLY A 476 -12.06 1.56 -9.53
C GLY A 476 -12.31 0.47 -8.46
N ASP A 477 -13.53 0.47 -7.93
CA ASP A 477 -13.99 -0.49 -6.91
C ASP A 477 -15.26 -1.20 -7.36
N GLY A 478 -15.22 -2.54 -7.39
CA GLY A 478 -16.38 -3.35 -7.72
C GLY A 478 -17.41 -3.49 -6.59
N GLY A 479 -17.04 -3.13 -5.36
CA GLY A 479 -17.91 -3.27 -4.19
C GLY A 479 -17.96 -4.69 -3.60
N LEU A 480 -18.86 -4.89 -2.62
CA LEU A 480 -19.10 -6.21 -2.03
C LEU A 480 -19.78 -7.15 -3.03
N GLY A 481 -19.34 -8.40 -3.06
CA GLY A 481 -19.87 -9.41 -3.98
C GLY A 481 -19.49 -9.18 -5.44
N ALA A 482 -18.57 -8.26 -5.73
CA ALA A 482 -18.06 -8.01 -7.06
C ALA A 482 -17.54 -9.28 -7.76
N SER A 483 -17.71 -9.31 -9.08
CA SER A 483 -17.22 -10.41 -9.92
C SER A 483 -15.70 -10.54 -9.86
N THR A 484 -15.23 -11.78 -9.72
CA THR A 484 -13.82 -12.16 -9.81
C THR A 484 -13.35 -12.46 -11.24
N ALA A 485 -14.20 -12.20 -12.25
CA ALA A 485 -13.83 -12.40 -13.64
C ALA A 485 -12.67 -11.48 -14.05
N VAL A 486 -11.69 -12.03 -14.77
CA VAL A 486 -10.53 -11.26 -15.28
C VAL A 486 -10.94 -10.11 -16.21
N SER A 487 -12.12 -10.20 -16.82
CA SER A 487 -12.70 -9.15 -17.68
C SER A 487 -13.28 -7.96 -16.92
N SER A 488 -13.40 -8.02 -15.59
CA SER A 488 -13.88 -6.90 -14.77
C SER A 488 -13.00 -5.66 -14.94
N ALA A 489 -13.58 -4.47 -14.73
CA ALA A 489 -12.86 -3.20 -14.84
C ALA A 489 -11.88 -2.96 -13.68
N HIS A 490 -12.15 -3.50 -12.49
CA HIS A 490 -11.31 -3.39 -11.30
C HIS A 490 -10.26 -4.51 -11.21
N VAL A 491 -9.27 -4.33 -10.34
CA VAL A 491 -8.28 -5.37 -10.01
C VAL A 491 -9.00 -6.57 -9.41
N THR A 492 -8.74 -7.75 -9.98
CA THR A 492 -9.27 -9.02 -9.50
C THR A 492 -8.18 -10.02 -9.20
N ARG A 493 -6.91 -9.72 -9.53
CA ARG A 493 -5.75 -10.61 -9.37
C ARG A 493 -4.55 -9.84 -8.83
N GLU A 494 -3.78 -10.48 -7.96
CA GLU A 494 -2.56 -9.85 -7.41
C GLU A 494 -1.56 -9.48 -8.52
N TYR A 495 -1.35 -10.36 -9.50
CA TYR A 495 -0.40 -10.10 -10.58
C TYR A 495 -0.74 -8.85 -11.40
N GLN A 496 -2.01 -8.43 -11.46
CA GLN A 496 -2.39 -7.22 -12.21
C GLN A 496 -1.72 -5.98 -11.61
N VAL A 497 -1.57 -5.94 -10.29
CA VAL A 497 -0.85 -4.87 -9.59
C VAL A 497 0.65 -4.99 -9.87
N CYS A 498 1.23 -6.18 -9.80
CA CYS A 498 2.66 -6.39 -10.05
C CYS A 498 3.07 -6.06 -11.50
N LEU A 499 2.30 -6.52 -12.49
CA LEU A 499 2.60 -6.30 -13.90
C LEU A 499 2.51 -4.82 -14.31
N LYS A 500 1.88 -3.97 -13.49
CA LYS A 500 1.91 -2.51 -13.66
C LYS A 500 3.35 -2.00 -13.70
N CYS A 501 4.25 -2.55 -12.88
CA CYS A 501 5.63 -2.08 -12.77
C CYS A 501 6.67 -3.07 -13.31
N HIS A 502 6.32 -4.37 -13.36
CA HIS A 502 7.18 -5.48 -13.78
C HIS A 502 6.87 -5.97 -15.21
N SER A 503 6.49 -5.06 -16.11
CA SER A 503 6.32 -5.41 -17.53
C SER A 503 6.57 -4.20 -18.42
N ASP A 504 6.55 -4.41 -19.74
CA ASP A 504 6.71 -3.34 -20.74
C ASP A 504 5.57 -2.31 -20.75
N TYR A 505 4.57 -2.47 -19.87
CA TYR A 505 3.67 -1.37 -19.51
C TYR A 505 4.41 -0.17 -18.90
N ALA A 506 5.43 -0.41 -18.07
CA ALA A 506 6.14 0.62 -17.29
C ALA A 506 7.61 0.84 -17.70
N TYR A 507 8.09 0.17 -18.74
CA TYR A 507 9.43 0.39 -19.28
C TYR A 507 9.50 -0.01 -20.75
N ASP A 508 10.48 0.52 -21.49
CA ASP A 508 10.78 0.08 -22.86
C ASP A 508 11.83 -1.04 -22.89
N ILE A 509 12.74 -1.01 -21.92
CA ILE A 509 13.78 -2.02 -21.69
C ILE A 509 13.70 -2.39 -20.20
N PRO A 510 13.77 -3.68 -19.85
CA PRO A 510 13.78 -4.09 -18.46
C PRO A 510 14.85 -3.34 -17.62
N PRO A 511 14.55 -2.95 -16.37
CA PRO A 511 15.47 -2.21 -15.54
C PRO A 511 16.79 -2.95 -15.28
N THR A 512 17.89 -2.21 -15.11
CA THR A 512 19.19 -2.77 -14.72
C THR A 512 19.18 -3.16 -13.25
N LEU A 513 19.86 -4.25 -12.91
CA LEU A 513 20.12 -4.62 -11.51
C LEU A 513 21.10 -3.62 -10.90
N GLY A 514 20.85 -3.23 -9.65
CA GLY A 514 21.68 -2.30 -8.88
C GLY A 514 21.43 -0.82 -9.17
N ASP A 515 20.56 -0.46 -10.12
CA ASP A 515 20.24 0.95 -10.42
C ASP A 515 19.43 1.62 -9.31
N ALA A 516 18.66 0.84 -8.54
CA ALA A 516 17.84 1.32 -7.44
C ALA A 516 18.46 0.93 -6.10
N GLY A 517 18.34 1.81 -5.09
CA GLY A 517 18.71 1.50 -3.71
C GLY A 517 17.88 0.35 -3.16
N GLY A 518 18.49 -0.46 -2.29
CA GLY A 518 17.90 -1.73 -1.85
C GLY A 518 17.74 -2.81 -2.93
N GLY A 519 18.03 -2.50 -4.20
CA GLY A 519 17.88 -3.43 -5.30
C GLY A 519 18.80 -4.65 -5.21
N THR A 520 18.53 -5.65 -6.06
CA THR A 520 19.43 -6.79 -6.22
C THR A 520 20.70 -6.33 -6.97
N PRO A 521 21.91 -6.72 -6.53
CA PRO A 521 23.15 -6.24 -7.13
C PRO A 521 23.30 -6.72 -8.56
N SER A 522 23.94 -5.89 -9.39
CA SER A 522 24.31 -6.28 -10.74
C SER A 522 25.24 -7.49 -10.73
N GLY A 523 24.99 -8.45 -11.62
CA GLY A 523 25.75 -9.69 -11.74
C GLY A 523 25.23 -10.85 -10.87
N THR A 524 24.23 -10.63 -10.00
CA THR A 524 23.58 -11.75 -9.28
C THR A 524 23.01 -12.75 -10.29
N ASN A 525 23.38 -14.03 -10.14
CA ASN A 525 23.06 -15.10 -11.09
C ASN A 525 23.50 -14.83 -12.55
N GLY A 526 24.47 -13.92 -12.74
CA GLY A 526 24.91 -13.45 -14.05
C GLY A 526 23.99 -12.43 -14.71
N LEU A 527 22.87 -12.06 -14.08
CA LEU A 527 21.93 -11.07 -14.62
C LEU A 527 22.48 -9.66 -14.45
N LEU A 528 22.39 -8.88 -15.52
CA LEU A 528 22.64 -7.42 -15.49
C LEU A 528 21.33 -6.62 -15.52
N GLN A 529 20.26 -7.21 -16.05
CA GLN A 529 18.95 -6.60 -16.16
C GLN A 529 17.88 -7.57 -15.66
N PHE A 530 16.81 -7.01 -15.12
CA PHE A 530 15.59 -7.76 -14.85
C PHE A 530 14.99 -8.25 -16.17
N THR A 531 13.99 -9.11 -16.09
CA THR A 531 13.28 -9.61 -17.27
C THR A 531 11.88 -9.01 -17.38
N ASN A 532 11.12 -9.41 -18.39
CA ASN A 532 9.72 -9.01 -18.56
C ASN A 532 8.76 -10.11 -18.09
N GLN A 533 8.12 -9.87 -16.95
CA GLN A 533 7.32 -10.87 -16.25
C GLN A 533 6.00 -11.14 -16.97
N ALA A 534 5.42 -10.15 -17.66
CA ALA A 534 4.23 -10.39 -18.48
C ALA A 534 4.55 -11.36 -19.61
N MET A 535 5.67 -11.16 -20.31
CA MET A 535 6.12 -12.09 -21.35
C MET A 535 6.37 -13.50 -20.79
N GLU A 536 7.04 -13.61 -19.65
CA GLU A 536 7.45 -14.90 -19.09
C GLU A 536 6.29 -15.72 -18.54
N PHE A 537 5.35 -15.08 -17.84
CA PHE A 537 4.22 -15.78 -17.22
C PHE A 537 3.06 -16.08 -18.19
N GLN A 538 3.16 -15.66 -19.45
CA GLN A 538 2.14 -15.98 -20.44
C GLN A 538 1.86 -17.49 -20.44
N ALA A 539 0.58 -17.85 -20.31
CA ALA A 539 0.07 -19.21 -20.20
C ALA A 539 -0.81 -19.57 -21.42
N PRO A 540 -0.22 -19.96 -22.58
CA PRO A 540 -0.99 -20.26 -23.78
C PRO A 540 -1.85 -21.51 -23.60
N VAL A 541 -3.10 -21.44 -24.08
CA VAL A 541 -4.03 -22.58 -24.04
C VAL A 541 -3.48 -23.79 -24.81
N SER A 542 -2.74 -23.56 -25.90
CA SER A 542 -2.11 -24.60 -26.72
C SER A 542 -1.04 -25.41 -25.98
N ASP A 543 -0.45 -24.86 -24.92
CA ASP A 543 0.58 -25.51 -24.12
C ASP A 543 0.03 -26.12 -22.81
N LEU A 544 -1.27 -25.99 -22.52
CA LEU A 544 -1.87 -26.52 -21.30
C LEU A 544 -1.77 -28.05 -21.24
N GLY A 545 -1.51 -28.54 -20.03
CA GLY A 545 -1.30 -29.97 -19.78
C GLY A 545 0.02 -30.46 -20.36
N GLU A 546 -0.03 -31.62 -20.99
CA GLU A 546 1.12 -32.24 -21.63
C GLU A 546 0.70 -32.84 -22.98
N PRO A 547 0.47 -32.01 -24.01
CA PRO A 547 -0.04 -32.45 -25.31
C PRO A 547 0.95 -33.33 -26.12
N GLY A 548 2.07 -33.76 -25.51
CA GLY A 548 3.18 -34.46 -26.14
C GLY A 548 4.26 -33.51 -26.66
N GLY A 549 5.49 -34.01 -26.80
CA GLY A 549 6.63 -33.24 -27.31
C GLY A 549 7.12 -32.13 -26.36
N ASN A 550 7.70 -31.08 -26.96
CA ASN A 550 8.15 -29.89 -26.25
C ASN A 550 7.05 -28.83 -26.28
N HIS A 551 6.68 -28.33 -25.12
CA HIS A 551 5.67 -27.30 -24.94
C HIS A 551 6.14 -26.34 -23.84
N ARG A 552 5.63 -25.13 -23.79
CA ARG A 552 6.07 -24.14 -22.79
C ARG A 552 5.84 -24.61 -21.34
N GLY A 553 6.72 -24.27 -20.42
CA GLY A 553 6.54 -24.42 -18.97
C GLY A 553 6.33 -23.07 -18.27
N TRP A 554 5.53 -23.01 -17.21
CA TRP A 554 5.33 -21.82 -16.38
C TRP A 554 4.85 -22.18 -14.97
N HIS A 555 5.15 -21.31 -14.01
CA HIS A 555 4.45 -21.26 -12.74
C HIS A 555 3.09 -20.55 -12.91
N PRO A 556 2.00 -21.05 -12.27
CA PRO A 556 0.64 -20.68 -12.63
C PRO A 556 0.19 -19.32 -12.06
N VAL A 557 0.94 -18.25 -12.32
CA VAL A 557 0.60 -16.88 -11.88
C VAL A 557 -0.55 -16.30 -12.69
N LEU A 558 -0.46 -16.31 -14.04
CA LEU A 558 -1.53 -15.79 -14.91
C LEU A 558 -2.66 -16.81 -15.11
N GLY A 559 -2.30 -18.09 -15.22
CA GLY A 559 -3.27 -19.15 -15.47
C GLY A 559 -2.76 -20.54 -15.09
N PRO A 560 -3.69 -21.50 -14.91
CA PRO A 560 -3.35 -22.87 -14.52
C PRO A 560 -2.44 -23.53 -15.54
N THR A 561 -1.67 -24.54 -15.14
CA THR A 561 -0.79 -25.26 -16.08
C THR A 561 -1.50 -26.40 -16.82
N GLY A 562 -2.64 -26.88 -16.32
CA GLY A 562 -3.30 -28.10 -16.77
C GLY A 562 -2.52 -29.39 -16.50
N ARG A 563 -1.33 -29.31 -15.88
CA ARG A 563 -0.44 -30.46 -15.64
C ARG A 563 -0.76 -31.11 -14.31
N THR A 564 -1.81 -31.92 -14.30
CA THR A 564 -2.24 -32.60 -13.08
C THR A 564 -1.26 -33.70 -12.65
N ALA A 565 -1.39 -34.16 -11.40
CA ALA A 565 -0.64 -35.31 -10.91
C ALA A 565 -0.85 -36.54 -11.80
N ALA A 566 -2.08 -36.74 -12.31
CA ALA A 566 -2.40 -37.83 -13.24
C ALA A 566 -1.70 -37.67 -14.60
N VAL A 567 -1.74 -36.46 -15.20
CA VAL A 567 -1.07 -36.18 -16.48
C VAL A 567 0.43 -36.45 -16.38
N ARG A 568 1.06 -36.07 -15.27
CA ARG A 568 2.51 -36.30 -15.06
C ARG A 568 2.84 -37.69 -14.51
N GLY A 569 1.85 -38.46 -14.09
CA GLY A 569 1.98 -39.71 -13.35
C GLY A 569 2.79 -39.57 -12.06
N THR A 570 2.57 -38.48 -11.31
CA THR A 570 3.31 -38.14 -10.09
C THR A 570 2.53 -38.39 -8.83
N THR A 571 3.22 -38.54 -7.71
CA THR A 571 2.60 -38.56 -6.40
C THR A 571 2.29 -37.12 -5.95
N PRO A 572 1.07 -36.80 -5.47
CA PRO A 572 0.73 -35.42 -5.08
C PRO A 572 1.66 -34.78 -4.05
N SER A 573 2.07 -35.55 -3.04
CA SER A 573 2.89 -35.08 -1.92
C SER A 573 4.36 -34.78 -2.24
N ILE A 574 4.73 -34.74 -3.53
CA ILE A 574 5.97 -34.10 -3.98
C ILE A 574 5.84 -32.58 -4.04
N PHE A 575 4.62 -32.06 -3.97
CA PHE A 575 4.31 -30.65 -3.79
C PHE A 575 3.83 -30.43 -2.36
N LEU A 576 4.21 -29.31 -1.76
CA LEU A 576 3.83 -28.91 -0.41
C LEU A 576 2.47 -28.19 -0.43
N ALA A 577 1.80 -28.17 0.71
CA ALA A 577 0.62 -27.35 0.92
C ALA A 577 0.98 -25.85 0.82
N PRO A 578 0.09 -24.98 0.32
CA PRO A 578 -1.27 -25.25 -0.18
C PRO A 578 -1.34 -25.65 -1.66
N PHE A 579 -0.19 -25.69 -2.35
CA PHE A 579 -0.12 -25.97 -3.79
C PHE A 579 -0.55 -27.39 -4.15
N SER A 580 -0.54 -28.31 -3.18
CA SER A 580 -1.22 -29.60 -3.26
C SER A 580 -2.19 -29.78 -2.10
N ASP A 581 -3.33 -30.38 -2.40
CA ASP A 581 -4.23 -31.01 -1.44
C ASP A 581 -3.88 -32.49 -1.26
N ALA A 582 -4.53 -33.17 -0.31
CA ALA A 582 -4.29 -34.59 -0.04
C ALA A 582 -4.60 -35.50 -1.25
N SER A 583 -5.54 -35.10 -2.12
CA SER A 583 -5.92 -35.86 -3.32
C SER A 583 -5.08 -35.51 -4.55
N GLY A 584 -4.34 -34.40 -4.53
CA GLY A 584 -3.61 -33.86 -5.67
C GLY A 584 -4.49 -33.28 -6.77
N THR A 585 -5.76 -33.01 -6.47
CA THR A 585 -6.73 -32.40 -7.40
C THR A 585 -6.37 -30.94 -7.69
N ASN A 586 -5.78 -30.24 -6.72
CA ASN A 586 -5.38 -28.84 -6.92
C ASN A 586 -4.26 -28.74 -7.95
N ILE A 587 -3.34 -29.70 -7.97
CA ILE A 587 -2.15 -29.68 -8.81
C ILE A 587 -2.54 -29.56 -10.29
N GLY A 588 -2.01 -28.53 -10.96
CA GLY A 588 -2.26 -28.23 -12.36
C GLY A 588 -3.50 -27.38 -12.62
N ASN A 589 -4.44 -27.34 -11.67
CA ASN A 589 -5.70 -26.58 -11.76
C ASN A 589 -5.66 -25.27 -10.96
N GLN A 590 -4.80 -25.20 -9.95
CA GLN A 590 -4.59 -24.03 -9.12
C GLN A 590 -3.81 -22.95 -9.86
N THR A 591 -3.96 -21.72 -9.38
CA THR A 591 -3.04 -20.61 -9.68
C THR A 591 -2.27 -20.24 -8.42
N MET A 592 -1.35 -19.29 -8.54
CA MET A 592 -0.52 -18.82 -7.43
C MET A 592 -0.33 -17.31 -7.47
N TYR A 593 0.08 -16.75 -6.34
CA TYR A 593 0.37 -15.34 -6.13
C TYR A 593 1.84 -15.05 -6.43
N CYS A 594 2.16 -13.81 -6.79
CA CYS A 594 3.56 -13.35 -6.83
C CYS A 594 4.16 -13.38 -5.41
N SER A 595 3.33 -13.06 -4.40
CA SER A 595 3.68 -13.11 -2.98
C SER A 595 3.96 -14.53 -2.45
N ASP A 596 3.68 -15.60 -3.20
CA ASP A 596 4.11 -16.96 -2.81
C ASP A 596 5.63 -17.14 -2.95
N CYS A 597 6.27 -16.35 -3.81
CA CYS A 597 7.72 -16.40 -4.06
C CYS A 597 8.45 -15.15 -3.56
N HIS A 598 7.78 -14.00 -3.60
CA HIS A 598 8.38 -12.70 -3.25
C HIS A 598 7.84 -12.17 -1.92
N GLY A 599 8.73 -11.61 -1.10
CA GLY A 599 8.45 -11.10 0.25
C GLY A 599 9.53 -11.49 1.25
N SER A 600 9.29 -11.23 2.53
CA SER A 600 10.26 -11.52 3.59
C SER A 600 10.64 -13.00 3.60
N ALA A 601 11.92 -13.29 3.86
CA ALA A 601 12.43 -14.65 3.94
C ALA A 601 11.60 -15.51 4.91
N THR A 602 11.24 -16.72 4.49
CA THR A 602 10.41 -17.64 5.26
C THR A 602 11.20 -18.87 5.70
N ALA A 603 10.64 -19.66 6.63
CA ALA A 603 11.24 -20.90 7.08
C ALA A 603 11.16 -22.03 6.03
N ASN A 604 11.91 -23.11 6.26
CA ASN A 604 11.97 -24.27 5.38
C ASN A 604 10.57 -24.87 5.15
N GLY A 605 10.26 -25.20 3.89
CA GLY A 605 9.05 -25.91 3.52
C GLY A 605 7.76 -25.07 3.55
N THR A 606 7.85 -23.74 3.66
CA THR A 606 6.67 -22.87 3.65
C THR A 606 6.93 -21.52 2.98
N SER A 607 5.96 -21.06 2.18
CA SER A 607 5.87 -19.69 1.66
C SER A 607 5.15 -18.74 2.64
N GLU A 608 4.65 -19.22 3.78
CA GLU A 608 3.98 -18.40 4.78
C GLU A 608 4.99 -17.63 5.65
N PRO A 609 4.87 -16.29 5.75
CA PRO A 609 5.66 -15.49 6.67
C PRO A 609 5.46 -15.88 8.14
N SER A 610 6.46 -15.61 8.98
CA SER A 610 6.38 -15.89 10.41
C SER A 610 5.27 -15.09 11.10
N GLY A 611 4.56 -15.70 12.04
CA GLY A 611 3.48 -15.05 12.80
C GLY A 611 2.10 -15.17 12.13
N GLY A 612 2.00 -15.81 10.96
CA GLY A 612 0.74 -16.09 10.29
C GLY A 612 0.10 -14.83 9.67
N PRO A 613 -1.24 -14.76 9.58
CA PRO A 613 -1.93 -13.66 8.89
C PRO A 613 -1.77 -12.26 9.49
N ASP A 614 -1.51 -12.17 10.79
CA ASP A 614 -1.24 -10.91 11.52
C ASP A 614 0.27 -10.76 11.85
N GLY A 615 1.12 -11.58 11.23
CA GLY A 615 2.57 -11.59 11.44
C GLY A 615 3.33 -10.69 10.46
N ALA A 616 4.47 -11.20 9.98
CA ALA A 616 5.26 -10.53 8.96
C ALA A 616 4.42 -10.32 7.68
N PRO A 617 4.58 -9.17 6.99
CA PRO A 617 3.82 -8.88 5.78
C PRO A 617 4.00 -9.94 4.69
N TRP A 618 2.94 -10.20 3.93
CA TRP A 618 2.97 -11.18 2.84
C TRP A 618 3.46 -10.61 1.52
N GLY A 619 3.26 -9.30 1.31
CA GLY A 619 3.59 -8.62 0.06
C GLY A 619 5.11 -8.45 -0.17
N PRO A 620 5.52 -8.16 -1.41
CA PRO A 620 6.92 -8.07 -1.80
C PRO A 620 7.58 -6.73 -1.42
N HIS A 621 7.49 -6.31 -0.14
CA HIS A 621 8.08 -5.05 0.31
C HIS A 621 9.62 -5.14 0.36
N GLY A 622 10.14 -6.24 0.92
CA GLY A 622 11.57 -6.50 1.04
C GLY A 622 11.89 -7.88 1.62
N SER A 623 13.17 -8.24 1.61
CA SER A 623 13.71 -9.52 2.06
C SER A 623 15.19 -9.42 2.40
N THR A 624 15.68 -10.42 3.12
CA THR A 624 17.13 -10.66 3.28
C THR A 624 17.74 -11.39 2.08
N LYS A 625 16.92 -11.85 1.13
CA LYS A 625 17.33 -12.60 -0.06
C LYS A 625 17.25 -11.76 -1.33
N ASP A 626 18.18 -11.99 -2.26
CA ASP A 626 18.18 -11.37 -3.59
C ASP A 626 16.84 -11.55 -4.31
N PHE A 627 16.48 -10.59 -5.16
CA PHE A 627 15.19 -10.49 -5.87
C PHE A 627 13.95 -10.42 -4.97
N ILE A 628 14.12 -10.03 -3.70
CA ILE A 628 13.05 -9.97 -2.69
C ILE A 628 12.40 -11.35 -2.54
N LEU A 629 13.20 -12.42 -2.51
CA LEU A 629 12.70 -13.79 -2.48
C LEU A 629 12.45 -14.30 -1.05
N LYS A 630 11.52 -15.25 -0.92
CA LYS A 630 11.25 -15.95 0.34
C LYS A 630 12.31 -17.01 0.70
N GLY A 631 13.20 -17.34 -0.23
CA GLY A 631 14.33 -18.27 -0.06
C GLY A 631 15.41 -17.98 -1.09
N ASP A 632 16.60 -18.57 -0.91
CA ASP A 632 17.71 -18.39 -1.87
C ASP A 632 17.41 -19.07 -3.22
N TRP A 633 17.90 -18.45 -4.29
CA TRP A 633 17.97 -19.04 -5.64
C TRP A 633 19.32 -18.71 -6.28
N ASN A 634 20.22 -19.69 -6.30
CA ASN A 634 21.59 -19.53 -6.78
C ASN A 634 22.18 -20.89 -7.23
N ASN A 635 23.48 -20.94 -7.50
CA ASN A 635 24.19 -22.17 -7.89
C ASN A 635 24.43 -23.17 -6.74
N GLY A 636 23.92 -22.92 -5.55
CA GLY A 636 23.82 -23.92 -4.47
C GLY A 636 22.45 -24.60 -4.42
N THR A 637 21.47 -24.12 -5.18
CA THR A 637 20.11 -24.64 -5.08
C THR A 637 20.01 -26.05 -5.60
N GLY A 638 19.58 -26.97 -4.72
CA GLY A 638 19.57 -28.41 -4.96
C GLY A 638 20.71 -29.19 -4.28
N THR A 639 21.68 -28.51 -3.64
CA THR A 639 22.87 -29.15 -3.06
C THR A 639 22.89 -29.17 -1.52
N GLY A 640 21.83 -29.66 -0.87
CA GLY A 640 21.77 -29.75 0.60
C GLY A 640 20.95 -28.65 1.29
N GLN A 641 20.62 -27.58 0.56
CA GLN A 641 19.90 -26.42 1.09
C GLN A 641 18.38 -26.66 1.00
N GLN A 642 17.76 -27.01 2.13
CA GLN A 642 16.32 -27.27 2.18
C GLN A 642 15.49 -25.98 2.14
N ASP A 643 16.08 -24.86 2.53
CA ASP A 643 15.39 -23.58 2.70
C ASP A 643 15.28 -22.74 1.41
N ASP A 644 15.86 -23.22 0.32
CA ASP A 644 15.87 -22.53 -0.96
C ASP A 644 14.47 -22.38 -1.57
N LEU A 645 14.31 -21.37 -2.43
CA LEU A 645 13.01 -20.91 -2.94
C LEU A 645 12.13 -22.04 -3.48
N CYS A 646 12.70 -22.94 -4.28
CA CYS A 646 11.95 -24.03 -4.88
C CYS A 646 11.30 -24.93 -3.83
N PHE A 647 11.96 -25.13 -2.69
CA PHE A 647 11.53 -26.06 -1.66
C PHE A 647 10.47 -25.50 -0.72
N LYS A 648 10.06 -24.25 -0.91
CA LYS A 648 8.82 -23.72 -0.30
C LYS A 648 7.57 -24.35 -0.90
N CYS A 649 7.65 -24.86 -2.13
CA CYS A 649 6.54 -25.47 -2.88
C CYS A 649 6.81 -26.93 -3.28
N HIS A 650 8.07 -27.29 -3.50
CA HIS A 650 8.51 -28.63 -3.90
C HIS A 650 9.12 -29.36 -2.72
N ASN A 651 8.77 -30.63 -2.51
CA ASN A 651 9.31 -31.40 -1.40
C ASN A 651 10.81 -31.67 -1.60
N TYR A 652 11.66 -31.10 -0.74
CA TYR A 652 13.12 -31.27 -0.80
C TYR A 652 13.56 -32.75 -0.84
N ASP A 653 12.91 -33.61 -0.07
CA ASP A 653 13.27 -35.03 -0.01
C ASP A 653 13.05 -35.75 -1.34
N ASP A 654 12.05 -35.31 -2.11
CA ASP A 654 11.70 -35.92 -3.40
C ASP A 654 12.41 -35.25 -4.60
N TYR A 655 13.06 -34.10 -4.41
CA TYR A 655 13.75 -33.36 -5.48
C TYR A 655 15.26 -33.20 -5.31
N ALA A 656 15.81 -33.22 -4.09
CA ALA A 656 17.22 -32.91 -3.86
C ALA A 656 17.92 -33.76 -2.79
N ASN A 657 17.20 -34.41 -1.86
CA ASN A 657 17.85 -35.18 -0.80
C ASN A 657 18.51 -36.49 -1.31
N PRO A 658 19.85 -36.60 -1.35
CA PRO A 658 20.51 -37.83 -1.79
C PRO A 658 20.25 -39.02 -0.86
N ASN A 659 19.85 -38.77 0.39
CA ASN A 659 19.62 -39.80 1.40
C ASN A 659 18.19 -40.35 1.40
N ASN A 660 17.25 -39.78 0.64
CA ASN A 660 15.89 -40.31 0.57
C ASN A 660 15.92 -41.68 -0.10
N THR A 661 15.69 -42.77 0.64
CA THR A 661 15.76 -44.15 0.16
C THR A 661 14.49 -44.60 -0.57
N ALA A 662 13.36 -43.94 -0.34
CA ALA A 662 12.04 -44.25 -0.90
C ALA A 662 11.41 -43.02 -1.58
N PRO A 663 12.04 -42.47 -2.63
CA PRO A 663 11.58 -41.25 -3.26
C PRO A 663 10.25 -41.47 -3.97
N LYS A 664 9.34 -40.50 -3.82
CA LYS A 664 8.05 -40.51 -4.52
C LYS A 664 8.23 -40.22 -6.00
N THR A 665 7.21 -40.56 -6.78
CA THR A 665 7.26 -40.40 -8.24
C THR A 665 7.12 -38.94 -8.67
N SER A 666 8.09 -38.44 -9.45
CA SER A 666 8.04 -37.14 -10.11
C SER A 666 7.82 -37.29 -11.63
N GLY A 667 7.58 -36.17 -12.31
CA GLY A 667 7.41 -36.15 -13.78
C GLY A 667 8.72 -36.51 -14.49
N PHE A 668 9.85 -36.27 -13.82
CA PHE A 668 11.17 -36.71 -14.21
C PHE A 668 11.50 -38.05 -13.53
N ARG A 669 10.84 -39.11 -13.99
CA ARG A 669 11.18 -40.50 -13.65
C ARG A 669 11.44 -41.28 -14.93
N ALA A 670 12.21 -42.35 -14.80
CA ALA A 670 12.53 -43.19 -15.93
C ALA A 670 11.42 -44.20 -16.27
N SER A 671 11.36 -44.57 -17.56
CA SER A 671 10.35 -45.48 -18.08
C SER A 671 10.42 -46.86 -17.44
N SER A 672 9.30 -47.57 -17.39
CA SER A 672 9.19 -48.91 -16.80
C SER A 672 10.05 -49.98 -17.51
N SER A 673 10.54 -49.69 -18.72
CA SER A 673 11.38 -50.55 -19.56
C SER A 673 12.84 -50.08 -19.67
N SER A 674 13.24 -49.00 -18.98
CA SER A 674 14.60 -48.46 -19.04
C SER A 674 15.59 -49.28 -18.20
N GLY A 675 16.68 -49.76 -18.81
CA GLY A 675 17.82 -50.37 -18.11
C GLY A 675 18.72 -49.32 -17.46
N GLY A 676 19.30 -49.60 -16.29
CA GLY A 676 20.08 -48.65 -15.49
C GLY A 676 21.40 -48.18 -16.13
N MET A 677 21.90 -47.03 -15.70
CA MET A 677 23.23 -46.51 -16.05
C MET A 677 23.84 -45.86 -14.81
N CYS A 678 25.17 -45.88 -14.70
CA CYS A 678 25.86 -45.20 -13.60
C CYS A 678 25.50 -45.69 -12.19
N GLY A 679 25.06 -46.93 -12.05
CA GLY A 679 24.58 -47.48 -10.77
C GLY A 679 23.21 -46.94 -10.34
N ILE A 680 22.54 -46.16 -11.19
CA ILE A 680 21.16 -45.72 -10.98
C ILE A 680 20.23 -46.75 -11.62
N SER A 681 19.37 -47.38 -10.81
CA SER A 681 18.26 -48.19 -11.32
C SER A 681 17.23 -47.24 -11.95
N TYR A 682 16.88 -47.46 -13.21
CA TYR A 682 15.96 -46.57 -13.95
C TYR A 682 14.53 -47.12 -14.03
N LYS A 683 14.21 -48.23 -13.37
CA LYS A 683 12.82 -48.70 -13.36
C LYS A 683 12.00 -47.87 -12.39
N SER A 684 11.09 -47.03 -12.92
CA SER A 684 10.14 -46.21 -12.14
C SER A 684 10.77 -45.31 -11.08
N THR A 685 12.05 -44.97 -11.22
CA THR A 685 12.82 -44.21 -10.23
C THR A 685 12.71 -42.72 -10.51
N ASN A 686 12.44 -41.92 -9.48
CA ASN A 686 12.54 -40.47 -9.54
C ASN A 686 13.99 -40.07 -9.82
N LEU A 687 14.23 -39.54 -11.02
CA LEU A 687 15.57 -39.30 -11.54
C LEU A 687 16.26 -38.12 -10.86
N HIS A 688 15.53 -37.21 -10.20
CA HIS A 688 16.14 -36.19 -9.36
C HIS A 688 16.97 -36.84 -8.25
N ILE A 689 16.36 -37.75 -7.48
CA ILE A 689 17.05 -38.47 -6.40
C ILE A 689 18.06 -39.48 -6.94
N GLY A 690 17.79 -40.09 -8.09
CA GLY A 690 18.77 -40.89 -8.82
C GLY A 690 20.07 -40.12 -9.09
N HIS A 691 19.96 -38.90 -9.61
CA HIS A 691 21.11 -38.03 -9.84
C HIS A 691 21.72 -37.49 -8.54
N ALA A 692 20.90 -37.06 -7.57
CA ALA A 692 21.40 -36.57 -6.29
C ALA A 692 22.26 -37.63 -5.58
N ARG A 693 21.82 -38.89 -5.54
CA ARG A 693 22.60 -40.02 -4.99
C ARG A 693 23.91 -40.27 -5.72
N ARG A 694 23.92 -40.10 -7.05
CA ARG A 694 25.09 -40.41 -7.88
C ARG A 694 26.12 -39.29 -7.90
N ILE A 695 25.65 -38.04 -8.02
CA ILE A 695 26.47 -36.85 -8.24
C ILE A 695 26.75 -36.13 -6.91
N GLY A 696 25.86 -36.25 -5.92
CA GLY A 696 25.99 -35.63 -4.59
C GLY A 696 25.68 -34.13 -4.53
N ARG A 697 25.90 -33.41 -5.64
CA ARG A 697 25.71 -31.95 -5.76
C ARG A 697 24.98 -31.57 -7.06
N MET A 698 23.73 -31.98 -7.20
CA MET A 698 22.94 -31.61 -8.38
C MET A 698 22.35 -30.21 -8.19
N GLU A 699 22.89 -29.22 -8.90
CA GLU A 699 22.33 -27.88 -8.91
C GLU A 699 21.11 -27.84 -9.85
N CYS A 700 20.01 -27.24 -9.39
CA CYS A 700 18.77 -27.14 -10.16
C CYS A 700 19.00 -26.40 -11.49
N SER A 701 19.85 -25.37 -11.50
CA SER A 701 20.15 -24.57 -12.69
C SER A 701 20.92 -25.31 -13.78
N TRP A 702 21.47 -26.50 -13.50
CA TRP A 702 22.07 -27.35 -14.53
C TRP A 702 21.02 -27.87 -15.53
N CYS A 703 19.77 -27.99 -15.10
CA CYS A 703 18.67 -28.48 -15.92
C CYS A 703 17.56 -27.43 -16.12
N HIS A 704 17.35 -26.52 -15.17
CA HIS A 704 16.25 -25.56 -15.17
C HIS A 704 16.70 -24.15 -15.53
N ALA A 705 15.79 -23.38 -16.13
CA ALA A 705 16.02 -21.98 -16.45
C ALA A 705 16.32 -21.15 -15.18
N ALA A 706 17.26 -20.22 -15.29
CA ALA A 706 17.71 -19.39 -14.19
C ALA A 706 16.67 -18.33 -13.74
N VAL A 707 15.63 -18.08 -14.54
CA VAL A 707 14.46 -17.27 -14.16
C VAL A 707 13.25 -18.21 -14.07
N PRO A 708 12.80 -18.60 -12.88
CA PRO A 708 11.76 -19.61 -12.69
C PRO A 708 10.36 -19.01 -12.82
N HIS A 709 10.09 -18.22 -13.85
CA HIS A 709 8.73 -17.72 -14.15
C HIS A 709 8.05 -18.64 -15.17
N GLY A 710 8.42 -18.46 -16.44
CA GLY A 710 8.08 -19.34 -17.54
C GLY A 710 9.28 -19.54 -18.47
N TRP A 711 9.19 -20.53 -19.35
CA TRP A 711 10.24 -20.85 -20.31
C TRP A 711 9.69 -21.55 -21.54
N LYS A 712 10.33 -21.33 -22.69
CA LYS A 712 9.94 -21.91 -24.00
C LYS A 712 9.79 -23.43 -24.00
N ASN A 713 10.50 -24.12 -23.10
CA ASN A 713 10.51 -25.58 -23.03
C ASN A 713 9.78 -26.11 -21.79
N LYS A 714 9.41 -27.39 -21.85
CA LYS A 714 8.58 -28.02 -20.81
C LYS A 714 9.32 -28.09 -19.48
N ALA A 715 8.55 -28.00 -18.38
CA ALA A 715 9.06 -28.09 -17.01
C ALA A 715 10.22 -27.11 -16.70
N LEU A 716 10.25 -25.96 -17.38
CA LEU A 716 11.30 -24.96 -17.27
C LEU A 716 12.71 -25.51 -17.62
N LEU A 717 12.79 -26.55 -18.45
CA LEU A 717 14.05 -27.20 -18.79
C LEU A 717 14.83 -26.43 -19.87
N VAL A 718 16.11 -26.20 -19.65
CA VAL A 718 16.98 -25.62 -20.67
C VAL A 718 17.43 -26.67 -21.68
N ASP A 719 17.82 -26.23 -22.87
CA ASP A 719 18.49 -27.09 -23.85
C ASP A 719 19.60 -26.26 -24.51
N ILE A 720 20.84 -26.52 -24.10
CA ILE A 720 21.99 -25.73 -24.57
C ILE A 720 22.30 -25.99 -26.05
N SER A 721 21.83 -27.12 -26.60
CA SER A 721 22.05 -27.44 -28.01
C SER A 721 21.25 -26.52 -28.94
N GLN A 722 20.11 -26.01 -28.46
CA GLN A 722 19.31 -25.00 -29.17
C GLN A 722 20.02 -23.65 -29.27
N GLU A 723 20.96 -23.39 -28.35
CA GLU A 723 21.74 -22.15 -28.30
C GLU A 723 23.12 -22.29 -28.99
N GLY A 724 23.47 -23.49 -29.48
CA GLY A 724 24.82 -23.77 -29.99
C GLY A 724 25.92 -23.70 -28.92
N GLY A 725 25.54 -23.76 -27.64
CA GLY A 725 26.45 -23.66 -26.49
C GLY A 725 27.18 -24.97 -26.18
N ARG A 726 28.15 -24.89 -25.26
CA ARG A 726 28.84 -26.06 -24.67
C ARG A 726 28.67 -26.04 -23.16
N ALA A 727 28.42 -27.20 -22.57
CA ALA A 727 28.30 -27.36 -21.12
C ALA A 727 29.67 -27.23 -20.42
N PRO A 728 29.77 -26.55 -19.26
CA PRO A 728 28.73 -25.71 -18.66
C PRO A 728 28.46 -24.45 -19.49
N TYR A 729 27.18 -24.14 -19.69
CA TYR A 729 26.75 -22.96 -20.45
C TYR A 729 26.07 -21.94 -19.54
N SER A 730 26.57 -20.70 -19.56
CA SER A 730 25.96 -19.57 -18.87
C SER A 730 25.70 -18.46 -19.86
N SER A 731 24.45 -18.02 -19.91
CA SER A 731 24.00 -16.89 -20.71
C SER A 731 22.78 -16.29 -20.05
N ALA A 732 22.97 -15.10 -19.49
CA ALA A 732 21.88 -14.37 -18.85
C ALA A 732 20.77 -14.05 -19.87
N PRO A 733 19.51 -13.96 -19.43
CA PRO A 733 19.07 -14.17 -18.05
C PRO A 733 18.73 -15.64 -17.73
N TYR A 734 18.66 -16.53 -18.73
CA TYR A 734 17.99 -17.83 -18.58
C TYR A 734 18.89 -19.04 -18.32
N TYR A 735 20.21 -18.93 -18.54
CA TYR A 735 21.14 -20.05 -18.38
C TYR A 735 22.19 -19.72 -17.30
N MET A 736 22.22 -20.54 -16.25
CA MET A 736 23.20 -20.45 -15.15
C MET A 736 23.86 -21.80 -14.93
N GLN A 737 25.08 -21.95 -15.45
CA GLN A 737 25.85 -23.22 -15.41
C GLN A 737 25.07 -24.42 -15.99
N ALA A 738 24.29 -24.19 -17.03
CA ALA A 738 23.45 -25.20 -17.66
C ALA A 738 24.28 -26.36 -18.26
N MET A 739 23.80 -27.57 -18.05
CA MET A 739 24.42 -28.82 -18.51
C MET A 739 23.52 -29.60 -19.49
N LEU A 740 22.19 -29.44 -19.37
CA LEU A 740 21.21 -30.18 -20.17
C LEU A 740 21.33 -29.84 -21.67
N GLY A 741 21.51 -30.89 -22.49
CA GLY A 741 21.75 -30.76 -23.94
C GLY A 741 23.22 -30.72 -24.35
N GLY A 742 24.17 -30.87 -23.40
CA GLY A 742 25.62 -30.75 -23.69
C GLY A 742 26.22 -31.81 -24.61
N GLY A 743 25.54 -32.94 -24.77
CA GLY A 743 25.93 -33.98 -25.74
C GLY A 743 25.14 -33.97 -27.05
N GLY A 744 24.18 -33.07 -27.20
CA GLY A 744 23.24 -33.03 -28.33
C GLY A 744 21.82 -32.68 -27.89
N ALA A 745 20.89 -32.69 -28.85
CA ALA A 745 19.50 -32.28 -28.64
C ALA A 745 18.79 -33.07 -27.53
N VAL A 746 17.93 -32.38 -26.79
CA VAL A 746 17.03 -33.00 -25.81
C VAL A 746 15.86 -33.65 -26.55
N ASN A 747 15.62 -34.94 -26.29
CA ASN A 747 14.45 -35.64 -26.81
C ASN A 747 13.31 -35.49 -25.81
N TRP A 748 12.34 -34.64 -26.14
CA TRP A 748 11.25 -34.26 -25.24
C TRP A 748 10.22 -35.39 -25.06
N LYS A 749 10.48 -36.27 -24.08
CA LYS A 749 9.59 -37.37 -23.69
C LYS A 749 8.42 -36.89 -22.85
N SER A 750 7.34 -37.66 -22.85
CA SER A 750 6.27 -37.47 -21.88
C SER A 750 6.77 -37.73 -20.46
N SER A 751 6.18 -37.06 -19.47
CA SER A 751 6.46 -37.24 -18.05
C SER A 751 6.36 -38.72 -17.69
N GLY A 752 7.37 -39.20 -16.97
CA GLY A 752 7.46 -40.61 -16.60
C GLY A 752 8.19 -41.54 -17.56
N ASN A 753 8.58 -41.05 -18.73
CA ASN A 753 9.20 -41.88 -19.78
C ASN A 753 10.60 -41.41 -20.16
N TRP A 754 11.30 -40.72 -19.26
CA TRP A 754 12.66 -40.20 -19.52
C TRP A 754 13.71 -41.31 -19.49
N THR A 755 14.77 -41.15 -20.28
CA THR A 755 15.91 -42.06 -20.36
C THR A 755 17.22 -41.29 -20.53
N SER A 756 18.36 -41.96 -20.34
CA SER A 756 19.67 -41.36 -20.55
C SER A 756 19.92 -40.88 -21.99
N SER A 757 19.24 -41.44 -23.00
CA SER A 757 19.32 -40.96 -24.38
C SER A 757 18.59 -39.63 -24.60
N ASP A 758 17.72 -39.21 -23.68
CA ASP A 758 16.86 -38.05 -23.89
C ASP A 758 17.50 -36.72 -23.46
N CYS A 759 18.56 -36.76 -22.64
CA CYS A 759 19.16 -35.58 -22.00
C CYS A 759 20.51 -35.16 -22.62
N GLY A 760 20.65 -35.28 -23.95
CA GLY A 760 21.91 -35.08 -24.67
C GLY A 760 22.68 -36.37 -24.97
N GLY A 761 22.08 -37.54 -24.75
CA GLY A 761 22.62 -38.82 -25.19
C GLY A 761 23.38 -39.62 -24.12
N VAL A 762 23.44 -40.94 -24.34
CA VAL A 762 24.00 -41.92 -23.39
C VAL A 762 25.49 -41.65 -23.10
N SER A 763 26.28 -41.34 -24.13
CA SER A 763 27.72 -41.08 -23.96
C SER A 763 27.99 -39.80 -23.17
N TRP A 764 27.18 -38.76 -23.36
CA TRP A 764 27.27 -37.53 -22.58
C TRP A 764 26.94 -37.80 -21.12
N MET A 765 25.78 -38.40 -20.87
CA MET A 765 25.32 -38.69 -19.52
C MET A 765 26.28 -39.65 -18.78
N GLY A 766 26.86 -40.63 -19.48
CA GLY A 766 27.91 -41.49 -18.93
C GLY A 766 29.17 -40.72 -18.52
N ARG A 767 29.66 -39.80 -19.38
CA ARG A 767 30.83 -38.95 -19.07
C ARG A 767 30.56 -38.01 -17.90
N SER A 768 29.45 -37.29 -17.92
CA SER A 768 29.05 -36.36 -16.84
C SER A 768 28.85 -37.08 -15.51
N CYS A 769 28.47 -38.35 -15.52
CA CYS A 769 28.36 -39.17 -14.32
C CYS A 769 29.71 -39.69 -13.79
N SER A 770 30.66 -39.98 -14.69
CA SER A 770 32.01 -40.44 -14.31
C SER A 770 32.91 -39.30 -13.84
N ASN A 771 32.71 -38.11 -14.40
CA ASN A 771 33.40 -36.90 -14.03
C ASN A 771 32.37 -35.77 -13.93
N PRO A 772 31.60 -35.72 -12.84
CA PRO A 772 30.65 -34.63 -12.62
C PRO A 772 31.40 -33.30 -12.60
N PRO A 773 30.79 -32.25 -13.17
CA PRO A 773 31.39 -30.92 -13.24
C PRO A 773 31.76 -30.36 -11.85
#